data_AF-A0A7C4YNP7-F1
#
_entry.id   AF-A0A7C4YNP7-F1
#
_cell.length_a   1.000
_cell.length_b   1.000
_cell.length_c   1.000
_cell.angle_alpha   90.00
_cell.angle_beta   90.00
_cell.angle_gamma   90.00
#
_symmetry.space_group_name_H-M   'P 1'
#
loop_
_entity.id
_entity.type
_entity.pdbx_description
1 polymer ?
#
loop_
_entity_poly.entity_id
_entity_poly.type
_entity_poly.pdbx_seq_one_letter_code
_entity_poly.pdbx_strand_id
1 'polypeptide(L)'
;MKRFLLLLAAVLITVDLCFAQQKEKSPVRIIVEAEDMDGVNQKNFGPGKLWQVGRWGIDLYQNMTFGGVWASRLKTAMTDASDNNAEISKIIDVPVTDRYKLWVKYECVPNFNYAFKVQLIDSSGKKVFDKVYGLITSEKHYCFTDKPVRGSLYWQWGIDHDAAEGYEVNLEKGRYKLIISKTQNPEPKGARSIDVVMLTNEISDVSAPKYPRYPLLDELRRANHVYFRFRNLSDKPIKITWNHWNHRYPDFYSPMYRELVRFYDENGNLIEKQGMKYTGDWPEPVQPGKASVWYDLGPTMNTESTSPFTFKAICVDGSIKNPQFAVDISLYPGEKKILKSFKIEPGEEELTVLVQPDLNTKEGLLYTKKIVDIFREITENLNAEKKFGPVPKKIKLFAYTGRVTDNHNSTWGFEVEQAFRHALGLNTIGYVNDGEEAKKVIDWWKDKGGIIEKSYAYHHSQDIDKTVKMIREKKLEPYFYYLSFGDEIGLPVLRADDQKIVEEFRKFVQKHGESPQTLGCDTWDSVKPVNSPSSEIAVQIGVVNEKKDSISIAQTMKKLYWYSVAFQEDLGIRQFAEKTQQLKKELGNDVHTSANLGGMHPFYWVGQQSFIEAFKKGAMSLAWSEDYTYCMPEASTLVIDFLASYLRKGASYHDTPMQFYCMPHYPGCPPEMLLKN
;
A
#
# COMPACT_ATOMS: atom_id res chain seq x y z
N MET A 1 -9.80 -63.37 15.84
CA MET A 1 -8.97 -62.65 14.85
C MET A 1 -9.69 -62.29 13.55
N LYS A 2 -10.23 -63.24 12.76
CA LYS A 2 -10.91 -62.93 11.48
C LYS A 2 -12.14 -62.00 11.58
N ARG A 3 -12.94 -62.08 12.65
CA ARG A 3 -14.09 -61.17 12.87
C ARG A 3 -13.68 -59.74 13.31
N PHE A 4 -12.49 -59.57 13.89
CA PHE A 4 -11.99 -58.26 14.32
C PHE A 4 -11.38 -57.48 13.14
N LEU A 5 -10.74 -58.20 12.19
CA LEU A 5 -10.21 -57.64 10.95
C LEU A 5 -11.32 -57.16 9.99
N LEU A 6 -12.47 -57.85 9.93
CA LEU A 6 -13.62 -57.43 9.12
C LEU A 6 -14.30 -56.17 9.67
N LEU A 7 -14.35 -56.00 11.00
CA LEU A 7 -14.90 -54.79 11.63
C LEU A 7 -13.95 -53.60 11.45
N LEU A 8 -12.63 -53.81 11.54
CA LEU A 8 -11.64 -52.76 11.30
C LEU A 8 -11.64 -52.28 9.84
N ALA A 9 -11.78 -53.20 8.87
CA ALA A 9 -11.89 -52.85 7.46
C ALA A 9 -13.20 -52.10 7.14
N ALA A 10 -14.32 -52.47 7.76
CA ALA A 10 -15.60 -51.76 7.60
C ALA A 10 -15.61 -50.37 8.25
N VAL A 11 -14.89 -50.19 9.37
CA VAL A 11 -14.70 -48.87 10.01
C VAL A 11 -13.73 -48.01 9.20
N LEU A 12 -12.66 -48.57 8.64
CA LEU A 12 -11.73 -47.82 7.78
C LEU A 12 -12.37 -47.38 6.46
N ILE A 13 -13.24 -48.22 5.86
CA ILE A 13 -13.98 -47.85 4.64
C ILE A 13 -15.08 -46.80 4.93
N THR A 14 -15.71 -46.83 6.11
CA THR A 14 -16.70 -45.78 6.49
C THR A 14 -16.04 -44.48 6.93
N VAL A 15 -14.82 -44.53 7.50
CA VAL A 15 -14.02 -43.33 7.79
C VAL A 15 -13.49 -42.70 6.49
N ASP A 16 -13.00 -43.48 5.52
CA ASP A 16 -12.59 -42.95 4.21
C ASP A 16 -13.77 -42.36 3.38
N LEU A 17 -15.00 -42.90 3.53
CA LEU A 17 -16.19 -42.32 2.90
C LEU A 17 -16.71 -41.05 3.61
N CYS A 18 -16.46 -40.89 4.92
CA CYS A 18 -16.74 -39.64 5.64
C CYS A 18 -15.64 -38.57 5.44
N PHE A 19 -14.41 -38.97 5.09
CA PHE A 19 -13.32 -38.08 4.70
C PHE A 19 -13.15 -37.93 3.19
N ALA A 20 -14.05 -38.51 2.37
CA ALA A 20 -14.23 -38.10 0.99
C ALA A 20 -14.58 -36.61 1.01
N GLN A 21 -13.53 -35.80 0.84
CA GLN A 21 -13.50 -34.35 0.93
C GLN A 21 -14.85 -33.79 0.53
N GLN A 22 -15.56 -33.22 1.51
CA GLN A 22 -16.53 -32.18 1.23
C GLN A 22 -15.72 -31.13 0.47
N LYS A 23 -15.74 -31.19 -0.87
CA LYS A 23 -15.04 -30.27 -1.76
C LYS A 23 -15.68 -28.94 -1.40
N GLU A 24 -15.01 -28.17 -0.56
CA GLU A 24 -15.56 -26.99 0.11
C GLU A 24 -16.11 -26.12 -1.01
N LYS A 25 -17.45 -26.03 -1.08
CA LYS A 25 -18.11 -25.42 -2.22
C LYS A 25 -17.65 -23.97 -2.23
N SER A 26 -16.96 -23.56 -3.30
CA SER A 26 -16.41 -22.22 -3.37
C SER A 26 -17.54 -21.21 -3.14
N PRO A 27 -17.33 -20.20 -2.27
CA PRO A 27 -18.40 -19.29 -1.92
C PRO A 27 -18.88 -18.53 -3.15
N VAL A 28 -20.19 -18.31 -3.25
CA VAL A 28 -20.79 -17.46 -4.25
C VAL A 28 -20.39 -16.03 -3.94
N ARG A 29 -19.84 -15.32 -4.93
CA ARG A 29 -19.54 -13.89 -4.87
C ARG A 29 -20.13 -13.23 -6.10
N ILE A 30 -21.08 -12.33 -5.89
CA ILE A 30 -21.65 -11.50 -6.95
C ILE A 30 -21.20 -10.08 -6.66
N ILE A 31 -20.38 -9.54 -7.56
CA ILE A 31 -19.78 -8.22 -7.42
C ILE A 31 -20.39 -7.29 -8.45
N VAL A 32 -20.78 -6.10 -7.99
CA VAL A 32 -21.27 -5.01 -8.81
C VAL A 32 -20.47 -3.76 -8.44
N GLU A 33 -19.64 -3.31 -9.36
CA GLU A 33 -19.03 -1.98 -9.31
C GLU A 33 -20.10 -0.94 -9.55
N ALA A 34 -20.23 0.02 -8.64
CA ALA A 34 -21.37 0.91 -8.60
C ALA A 34 -21.37 1.88 -9.78
N GLU A 35 -20.20 2.28 -10.28
CA GLU A 35 -20.04 3.11 -11.47
C GLU A 35 -20.58 2.43 -12.74
N ASP A 36 -20.67 1.10 -12.77
CA ASP A 36 -21.16 0.29 -13.90
C ASP A 36 -22.68 0.01 -13.82
N MET A 37 -23.38 0.62 -12.86
CA MET A 37 -24.82 0.50 -12.71
C MET A 37 -25.59 1.41 -13.69
N ASP A 38 -26.74 0.93 -14.15
CA ASP A 38 -27.65 1.69 -15.00
C ASP A 38 -28.14 2.94 -14.24
N GLY A 39 -28.00 4.11 -14.86
CA GLY A 39 -28.37 5.40 -14.28
C GLY A 39 -27.19 6.26 -13.83
N VAL A 40 -25.97 5.70 -13.76
CA VAL A 40 -24.75 6.49 -13.52
C VAL A 40 -24.44 7.31 -14.77
N ASN A 41 -24.32 8.62 -14.61
CA ASN A 41 -23.90 9.51 -15.67
C ASN A 41 -22.38 9.38 -15.92
N GLN A 42 -22.03 8.77 -17.06
CA GLN A 42 -20.64 8.56 -17.49
C GLN A 42 -19.99 9.78 -18.15
N LYS A 43 -20.73 10.87 -18.39
CA LYS A 43 -20.24 12.07 -19.09
C LYS A 43 -19.87 13.21 -18.16
N ASN A 44 -20.55 13.29 -17.02
CA ASN A 44 -20.28 14.30 -16.00
C ASN A 44 -19.59 13.62 -14.82
N PHE A 45 -18.75 14.39 -14.13
CA PHE A 45 -17.93 13.89 -13.04
C PHE A 45 -18.24 14.57 -11.71
N GLY A 46 -17.99 13.84 -10.63
CA GLY A 46 -18.04 14.34 -9.26
C GLY A 46 -19.42 14.27 -8.62
N PRO A 47 -19.57 14.82 -7.40
CA PRO A 47 -20.86 14.81 -6.73
C PRO A 47 -21.81 15.77 -7.43
N GLY A 48 -22.92 15.25 -7.95
CA GLY A 48 -24.02 16.07 -8.45
C GLY A 48 -25.39 15.55 -8.03
N LYS A 49 -26.45 16.23 -8.48
CA LYS A 49 -27.83 15.87 -8.09
C LYS A 49 -28.21 14.45 -8.47
N LEU A 50 -27.73 13.96 -9.61
CA LEU A 50 -27.86 12.57 -10.06
C LEU A 50 -26.62 11.76 -9.66
N TRP A 51 -26.68 10.45 -9.84
CA TRP A 51 -25.50 9.59 -9.77
C TRP A 51 -24.60 9.82 -10.98
N GLN A 52 -23.32 10.05 -10.74
CA GLN A 52 -22.31 10.34 -11.77
C GLN A 52 -21.03 9.58 -11.43
N VAL A 53 -20.15 9.39 -12.40
CA VAL A 53 -18.87 8.74 -12.14
C VAL A 53 -17.92 9.71 -11.40
N GLY A 54 -17.26 9.25 -10.34
CA GLY A 54 -16.23 10.02 -9.65
C GLY A 54 -14.87 9.93 -10.35
N ARG A 55 -14.10 11.02 -10.38
CA ARG A 55 -12.70 10.99 -10.83
C ARG A 55 -11.76 10.72 -9.68
N TRP A 56 -10.91 9.73 -9.87
CA TRP A 56 -9.73 9.52 -9.05
C TRP A 56 -8.86 10.78 -8.94
N GLY A 57 -8.38 11.06 -7.72
CA GLY A 57 -7.52 12.21 -7.42
C GLY A 57 -8.18 13.59 -7.50
N ILE A 58 -9.48 13.68 -7.82
CA ILE A 58 -10.19 14.97 -7.92
C ILE A 58 -11.47 14.97 -7.08
N ASP A 59 -12.37 14.00 -7.29
CA ASP A 59 -13.71 14.03 -6.69
C ASP A 59 -13.84 13.13 -5.44
N LEU A 60 -12.89 12.23 -5.20
CA LEU A 60 -12.97 11.14 -4.22
C LEU A 60 -11.99 11.33 -3.07
N TYR A 61 -12.45 11.30 -1.80
CA TYR A 61 -11.55 11.22 -0.64
C TYR A 61 -11.09 9.79 -0.34
N GLN A 62 -11.70 8.75 -0.94
CA GLN A 62 -11.24 7.34 -0.96
C GLN A 62 -9.79 7.11 -1.44
N ASN A 63 -9.09 8.20 -1.72
CA ASN A 63 -7.74 8.26 -2.20
C ASN A 63 -6.84 8.95 -1.16
N MET A 64 -5.84 8.19 -0.71
CA MET A 64 -4.58 8.68 -0.19
C MET A 64 -4.49 9.09 1.27
N THR A 65 -5.56 9.26 2.06
CA THR A 65 -5.46 9.64 3.49
C THR A 65 -4.69 8.65 4.38
N PHE A 66 -4.29 7.50 3.82
CA PHE A 66 -3.32 6.57 4.42
C PHE A 66 -2.37 5.94 3.38
N GLY A 67 -1.70 6.76 2.56
CA GLY A 67 -0.58 6.30 1.70
C GLY A 67 -0.94 5.21 0.69
N GLY A 68 -2.23 5.08 0.35
CA GLY A 68 -2.74 4.05 -0.56
C GLY A 68 -4.03 4.46 -1.25
N VAL A 69 -4.27 3.85 -2.41
CA VAL A 69 -5.52 3.94 -3.16
C VAL A 69 -6.35 2.73 -2.79
N TRP A 70 -7.60 2.93 -2.39
CA TRP A 70 -8.47 1.83 -1.96
C TRP A 70 -9.76 1.74 -2.77
N ALA A 71 -9.91 2.48 -3.87
CA ALA A 71 -11.09 2.40 -4.74
C ALA A 71 -10.93 1.31 -5.81
N SER A 72 -11.98 0.52 -6.08
CA SER A 72 -11.94 -0.44 -7.18
C SER A 72 -11.86 0.28 -8.51
N ARG A 73 -10.92 -0.15 -9.38
CA ARG A 73 -10.71 0.34 -10.75
C ARG A 73 -10.69 1.88 -10.90
N LEU A 74 -10.34 2.57 -9.81
CA LEU A 74 -10.21 4.03 -9.73
C LEU A 74 -11.50 4.81 -10.05
N LYS A 75 -12.69 4.20 -9.93
CA LYS A 75 -13.98 4.83 -10.21
C LYS A 75 -15.00 4.50 -9.12
N THR A 76 -15.98 5.37 -8.93
CA THR A 76 -17.11 5.14 -8.01
C THR A 76 -18.37 5.78 -8.58
N ALA A 77 -19.54 5.40 -8.07
CA ALA A 77 -20.78 6.14 -8.27
C ALA A 77 -20.93 7.22 -7.19
N MET A 78 -20.98 8.48 -7.61
CA MET A 78 -21.08 9.64 -6.73
C MET A 78 -22.39 10.41 -6.88
N THR A 79 -22.91 10.95 -5.79
CA THR A 79 -23.97 11.96 -5.79
C THR A 79 -23.81 12.94 -4.62
N ASP A 80 -24.39 14.13 -4.75
CA ASP A 80 -24.32 15.17 -3.72
C ASP A 80 -24.99 14.76 -2.39
N ALA A 81 -24.78 15.58 -1.36
CA ALA A 81 -25.29 15.32 -0.01
C ALA A 81 -26.80 15.57 0.16
N SER A 82 -27.49 16.11 -0.84
CA SER A 82 -28.91 16.46 -0.73
C SER A 82 -29.83 15.23 -0.75
N ASP A 83 -31.12 15.47 -0.52
CA ASP A 83 -32.17 14.43 -0.44
C ASP A 83 -33.01 14.34 -1.71
N ASN A 84 -32.57 14.92 -2.82
CA ASN A 84 -33.30 14.78 -4.08
C ASN A 84 -33.34 13.32 -4.53
N ASN A 85 -34.39 12.93 -5.25
CA ASN A 85 -34.49 11.58 -5.78
C ASN A 85 -33.44 11.36 -6.87
N ALA A 86 -32.64 10.29 -6.72
CA ALA A 86 -31.81 9.72 -7.75
C ALA A 86 -31.53 8.25 -7.39
N GLU A 87 -31.57 7.37 -8.38
CA GLU A 87 -31.29 5.94 -8.21
C GLU A 87 -30.44 5.40 -9.35
N ILE A 88 -29.73 4.32 -9.06
CA ILE A 88 -29.01 3.49 -10.02
C ILE A 88 -29.38 2.04 -9.78
N SER A 89 -29.29 1.21 -10.83
CA SER A 89 -29.68 -0.20 -10.71
C SER A 89 -28.84 -1.15 -11.52
N LYS A 90 -28.83 -2.42 -11.13
CA LYS A 90 -28.21 -3.50 -11.90
C LYS A 90 -29.04 -4.76 -11.76
N ILE A 91 -29.15 -5.52 -12.85
CA ILE A 91 -29.68 -6.88 -12.79
C ILE A 91 -28.56 -7.83 -12.35
N ILE A 92 -28.83 -8.64 -11.33
CA ILE A 92 -27.94 -9.68 -10.83
C ILE A 92 -28.64 -11.04 -10.86
N ASP A 93 -27.87 -12.09 -11.08
CA ASP A 93 -28.35 -13.48 -11.05
C ASP A 93 -27.78 -14.18 -9.81
N VAL A 94 -28.67 -14.61 -8.91
CA VAL A 94 -28.35 -15.39 -7.71
C VAL A 94 -28.38 -16.88 -8.07
N PRO A 95 -27.25 -17.60 -8.04
CA PRO A 95 -27.15 -18.93 -8.64
C PRO A 95 -27.75 -20.03 -7.78
N VAL A 96 -27.88 -19.81 -6.47
CA VAL A 96 -28.37 -20.81 -5.50
C VAL A 96 -29.22 -20.15 -4.42
N THR A 97 -30.26 -20.85 -3.96
CA THR A 97 -31.02 -20.45 -2.78
C THR A 97 -30.15 -20.63 -1.55
N ASP A 98 -29.90 -19.56 -0.81
CA ASP A 98 -29.03 -19.57 0.38
C ASP A 98 -29.25 -18.32 1.24
N ARG A 99 -28.59 -18.29 2.40
CA ARG A 99 -28.37 -17.06 3.18
C ARG A 99 -27.17 -16.32 2.61
N TYR A 100 -27.34 -15.03 2.39
CA TYR A 100 -26.30 -14.14 1.87
C TYR A 100 -26.08 -12.96 2.81
N LYS A 101 -24.90 -12.34 2.70
CA LYS A 101 -24.61 -11.00 3.22
C LYS A 101 -24.35 -10.06 2.05
N LEU A 102 -25.10 -8.97 2.00
CA LEU A 102 -24.94 -7.88 1.03
C LEU A 102 -24.06 -6.82 1.69
N TRP A 103 -22.83 -6.71 1.19
CA TRP A 103 -21.85 -5.72 1.57
C TRP A 103 -21.87 -4.56 0.58
N VAL A 104 -21.68 -3.35 1.09
CA VAL A 104 -21.45 -2.16 0.29
C VAL A 104 -20.21 -1.45 0.81
N LYS A 105 -19.25 -1.24 -0.09
CA LYS A 105 -18.07 -0.42 0.15
C LYS A 105 -18.29 1.00 -0.35
N TYR A 106 -18.01 1.97 0.51
CA TYR A 106 -18.25 3.38 0.23
C TYR A 106 -17.31 4.25 1.06
N GLU A 107 -17.20 5.50 0.65
CA GLU A 107 -16.42 6.51 1.34
C GLU A 107 -17.18 7.07 2.56
N CYS A 108 -16.51 7.10 3.71
CA CYS A 108 -17.07 7.43 5.01
C CYS A 108 -16.12 8.34 5.81
N VAL A 109 -15.79 9.53 5.28
CA VAL A 109 -14.94 10.52 5.98
C VAL A 109 -15.55 10.83 7.37
N PRO A 110 -14.72 10.94 8.43
CA PRO A 110 -15.19 11.10 9.80
C PRO A 110 -16.21 12.22 10.03
N ASN A 111 -17.06 12.03 11.04
CA ASN A 111 -18.07 12.98 11.52
C ASN A 111 -19.31 13.20 10.64
N PHE A 112 -19.35 12.73 9.39
CA PHE A 112 -20.51 12.91 8.51
C PHE A 112 -21.35 11.64 8.34
N ASN A 113 -22.62 11.82 7.96
CA ASN A 113 -23.48 10.77 7.41
C ASN A 113 -23.46 10.78 5.89
N TYR A 114 -23.61 9.60 5.30
CA TYR A 114 -23.61 9.34 3.86
C TYR A 114 -24.85 8.53 3.47
N ALA A 115 -25.99 8.80 4.10
CA ALA A 115 -27.11 7.87 4.08
C ALA A 115 -27.63 7.57 2.66
N PHE A 116 -27.59 6.31 2.24
CA PHE A 116 -28.20 5.82 0.99
C PHE A 116 -28.96 4.52 1.25
N LYS A 117 -29.87 4.18 0.36
CA LYS A 117 -30.73 2.99 0.48
C LYS A 117 -30.35 1.96 -0.57
N VAL A 118 -30.23 0.71 -0.15
CA VAL A 118 -29.99 -0.44 -1.04
C VAL A 118 -31.17 -1.39 -0.96
N GLN A 119 -31.64 -1.82 -2.14
CA GLN A 119 -32.80 -2.68 -2.30
C GLN A 119 -32.51 -3.83 -3.25
N LEU A 120 -33.11 -4.98 -2.98
CA LEU A 120 -33.21 -6.10 -3.93
C LEU A 120 -34.69 -6.36 -4.21
N ILE A 121 -35.04 -6.36 -5.50
CA ILE A 121 -36.39 -6.66 -5.99
C ILE A 121 -36.30 -7.96 -6.80
N ASP A 122 -37.14 -8.94 -6.47
CA ASP A 122 -37.20 -10.20 -7.22
C ASP A 122 -37.94 -10.03 -8.55
N SER A 123 -37.98 -11.10 -9.36
CA SER A 123 -38.64 -11.11 -10.66
C SER A 123 -40.17 -10.89 -10.60
N SER A 124 -40.79 -11.06 -9.43
CA SER A 124 -42.22 -10.78 -9.20
C SER A 124 -42.50 -9.31 -8.86
N GLY A 125 -41.44 -8.50 -8.67
CA GLY A 125 -41.55 -7.11 -8.22
C GLY A 125 -41.61 -6.98 -6.69
N LYS A 126 -41.45 -8.07 -5.94
CA LYS A 126 -41.43 -8.03 -4.48
C LYS A 126 -40.06 -7.58 -4.00
N LYS A 127 -40.06 -6.62 -3.08
CA LYS A 127 -38.85 -6.17 -2.39
C LYS A 127 -38.47 -7.17 -1.30
N VAL A 128 -37.36 -7.87 -1.50
CA VAL A 128 -36.84 -8.88 -0.56
C VAL A 128 -35.75 -8.34 0.37
N PHE A 129 -35.21 -7.15 0.04
CA PHE A 129 -34.23 -6.44 0.85
C PHE A 129 -34.46 -4.92 0.75
N ASP A 130 -34.39 -4.22 1.88
CA ASP A 130 -34.49 -2.76 1.98
C ASP A 130 -33.73 -2.29 3.23
N LYS A 131 -32.53 -1.72 3.04
CA LYS A 131 -31.70 -1.22 4.14
C LYS A 131 -31.09 0.13 3.80
N VAL A 132 -30.96 0.96 4.83
CA VAL A 132 -30.20 2.21 4.78
C VAL A 132 -28.77 1.92 5.25
N TYR A 133 -27.81 2.42 4.50
CA TYR A 133 -26.37 2.34 4.74
C TYR A 133 -25.83 3.76 4.97
N GLY A 134 -24.58 3.88 5.42
CA GLY A 134 -23.87 5.16 5.44
C GLY A 134 -24.15 6.04 6.66
N LEU A 135 -24.83 5.51 7.70
CA LEU A 135 -25.05 6.26 8.94
C LEU A 135 -23.80 6.22 9.80
N ILE A 136 -23.47 7.33 10.48
CA ILE A 136 -22.32 7.39 11.39
C ILE A 136 -22.40 6.32 12.48
N THR A 137 -23.61 6.00 12.94
CA THR A 137 -23.89 5.00 13.98
C THR A 137 -23.90 3.55 13.50
N SER A 138 -23.91 3.31 12.18
CA SER A 138 -23.83 1.96 11.62
C SER A 138 -22.49 1.29 11.97
N GLU A 139 -22.53 -0.02 12.18
CA GLU A 139 -21.35 -0.86 12.25
C GLU A 139 -20.73 -1.01 10.87
N LYS A 140 -19.42 -0.78 10.78
CA LYS A 140 -18.66 -0.82 9.54
C LYS A 140 -17.35 -1.58 9.75
N HIS A 141 -16.92 -2.27 8.71
CA HIS A 141 -15.57 -2.79 8.60
C HIS A 141 -14.70 -1.72 7.92
N TYR A 142 -13.72 -1.18 8.64
CA TYR A 142 -12.77 -0.20 8.11
C TYR A 142 -11.45 -0.88 7.73
N CYS A 143 -10.56 -0.18 7.03
CA CYS A 143 -9.23 -0.71 6.78
C CYS A 143 -8.48 -0.98 8.09
N PHE A 144 -7.57 -1.96 8.06
CA PHE A 144 -6.70 -2.36 9.18
C PHE A 144 -7.42 -2.78 10.47
N THR A 145 -8.73 -3.01 10.44
CA THR A 145 -9.46 -3.62 11.56
C THR A 145 -9.76 -5.09 11.25
N ASP A 146 -9.83 -5.92 12.29
CA ASP A 146 -10.25 -7.32 12.21
C ASP A 146 -11.68 -7.53 12.73
N LYS A 147 -12.36 -6.42 13.07
CA LYS A 147 -13.69 -6.37 13.63
C LYS A 147 -14.44 -5.11 13.19
N PRO A 148 -15.78 -5.12 13.21
CA PRO A 148 -16.57 -3.92 12.97
C PRO A 148 -16.34 -2.83 14.02
N VAL A 149 -16.46 -1.58 13.59
CA VAL A 149 -16.37 -0.37 14.41
C VAL A 149 -17.63 0.47 14.18
N ARG A 150 -18.10 1.14 15.23
CA ARG A 150 -19.18 2.15 15.16
C ARG A 150 -18.58 3.55 15.24
N GLY A 151 -19.21 4.52 14.58
CA GLY A 151 -18.70 5.87 14.51
C GLY A 151 -17.60 6.01 13.47
N SER A 152 -16.71 6.98 13.70
CA SER A 152 -15.55 7.26 12.86
C SER A 152 -14.28 6.60 13.42
N LEU A 153 -13.37 6.20 12.54
CA LEU A 153 -12.10 5.61 12.93
C LEU A 153 -10.96 6.62 12.80
N TYR A 154 -10.29 6.83 13.93
CA TYR A 154 -9.09 7.66 14.03
C TYR A 154 -7.91 6.77 14.42
N TRP A 155 -6.89 6.79 13.59
CA TRP A 155 -5.61 6.20 13.88
C TRP A 155 -4.70 7.23 14.51
N GLN A 156 -3.72 6.77 15.29
CA GLN A 156 -2.63 7.62 15.80
C GLN A 156 -1.74 8.22 14.70
N TRP A 157 -1.99 7.88 13.44
CA TRP A 157 -1.26 8.35 12.26
C TRP A 157 -2.18 8.93 11.18
N GLY A 158 -3.50 9.01 11.39
CA GLY A 158 -4.41 9.45 10.32
C GLY A 158 -5.88 9.21 10.61
N ILE A 159 -6.73 9.56 9.65
CA ILE A 159 -8.15 9.20 9.65
C ILE A 159 -8.41 8.10 8.63
N ASP A 160 -9.31 7.18 8.97
CA ASP A 160 -9.84 6.24 7.98
C ASP A 160 -11.19 6.70 7.46
N HIS A 161 -11.43 6.41 6.20
CA HIS A 161 -12.65 6.79 5.48
C HIS A 161 -13.07 5.68 4.51
N ASP A 162 -12.32 4.58 4.38
CA ASP A 162 -12.74 3.48 3.54
C ASP A 162 -13.43 2.41 4.37
N ALA A 163 -14.70 2.17 4.07
CA ALA A 163 -15.57 1.36 4.91
C ALA A 163 -16.41 0.40 4.07
N ALA A 164 -16.66 -0.79 4.61
CA ALA A 164 -17.71 -1.68 4.14
C ALA A 164 -18.74 -1.92 5.24
N GLU A 165 -20.01 -1.78 4.89
CA GLU A 165 -21.15 -2.09 5.75
C GLU A 165 -21.93 -3.23 5.13
N GLY A 166 -22.51 -4.12 5.92
CA GLY A 166 -23.17 -5.28 5.37
C GLY A 166 -24.31 -5.83 6.21
N TYR A 167 -25.36 -6.26 5.53
CA TYR A 167 -26.55 -6.84 6.14
C TYR A 167 -26.89 -8.17 5.48
N GLU A 168 -27.46 -9.07 6.26
CA GLU A 168 -27.86 -10.37 5.77
C GLU A 168 -29.23 -10.36 5.09
N VAL A 169 -29.42 -11.30 4.18
CA VAL A 169 -30.65 -11.53 3.43
C VAL A 169 -30.74 -13.00 3.01
N ASN A 170 -31.94 -13.58 3.10
CA ASN A 170 -32.20 -14.90 2.52
C ASN A 170 -32.71 -14.70 1.08
N LEU A 171 -32.07 -15.35 0.12
CA LEU A 171 -32.40 -15.21 -1.30
C LEU A 171 -32.66 -16.57 -1.90
N GLU A 172 -33.63 -16.61 -2.81
CA GLU A 172 -33.86 -17.77 -3.66
C GLU A 172 -32.94 -17.69 -4.89
N LYS A 173 -32.67 -18.83 -5.51
CA LYS A 173 -32.07 -18.84 -6.84
C LYS A 173 -32.97 -18.07 -7.80
N GLY A 174 -32.43 -17.04 -8.44
CA GLY A 174 -33.22 -16.23 -9.35
C GLY A 174 -32.55 -14.93 -9.75
N ARG A 175 -33.27 -14.16 -10.55
CA ARG A 175 -32.84 -12.85 -11.03
C ARG A 175 -33.41 -11.76 -10.13
N TYR A 176 -32.56 -10.81 -9.76
CA TYR A 176 -32.92 -9.70 -8.90
C TYR A 176 -32.48 -8.37 -9.52
N LYS A 177 -33.26 -7.32 -9.29
CA LYS A 177 -32.86 -5.94 -9.53
C LYS A 177 -32.29 -5.36 -8.25
N LEU A 178 -30.97 -5.13 -8.24
CA LEU A 178 -30.26 -4.36 -7.23
C LEU A 178 -30.48 -2.88 -7.52
N ILE A 179 -30.91 -2.12 -6.52
CA ILE A 179 -31.14 -0.67 -6.62
C ILE A 179 -30.39 0.02 -5.49
N ILE A 180 -29.70 1.10 -5.83
CA ILE A 180 -29.14 2.06 -4.88
C ILE A 180 -29.83 3.39 -5.11
N SER A 181 -30.33 4.02 -4.05
CA SER A 181 -31.05 5.28 -4.12
C SER A 181 -30.65 6.25 -3.02
N LYS A 182 -30.81 7.55 -3.30
CA LYS A 182 -30.71 8.58 -2.28
C LYS A 182 -31.85 8.40 -1.26
N THR A 183 -31.53 8.66 0.00
CA THR A 183 -32.49 8.72 1.11
C THR A 183 -32.15 9.91 1.98
N GLN A 184 -33.01 10.25 2.94
CA GLN A 184 -32.75 11.33 3.90
C GLN A 184 -31.37 11.16 4.56
N ASN A 185 -30.50 12.15 4.41
CA ASN A 185 -29.15 12.17 4.99
C ASN A 185 -29.09 13.07 6.23
N PRO A 186 -28.96 12.50 7.45
CA PRO A 186 -28.89 13.30 8.66
C PRO A 186 -27.67 14.23 8.70
N GLU A 187 -27.81 15.40 9.32
CA GLU A 187 -26.69 16.32 9.52
C GLU A 187 -25.69 15.80 10.59
N PRO A 188 -24.38 16.10 10.46
CA PRO A 188 -23.77 16.71 9.28
C PRO A 188 -23.70 15.69 8.13
N LYS A 189 -24.05 16.10 6.91
CA LYS A 189 -24.17 15.21 5.76
C LYS A 189 -23.07 15.41 4.71
N GLY A 190 -22.48 14.31 4.26
CA GLY A 190 -21.49 14.26 3.20
C GLY A 190 -22.07 13.81 1.85
N ALA A 191 -21.30 14.05 0.78
CA ALA A 191 -21.59 13.50 -0.54
C ALA A 191 -21.37 11.99 -0.54
N ARG A 192 -22.20 11.24 -1.27
CA ARG A 192 -22.13 9.77 -1.28
C ARG A 192 -21.19 9.36 -2.40
N SER A 193 -20.22 8.49 -2.08
CA SER A 193 -19.34 7.84 -3.04
C SER A 193 -19.36 6.34 -2.76
N ILE A 194 -19.98 5.58 -3.66
CA ILE A 194 -20.15 4.14 -3.51
C ILE A 194 -19.25 3.45 -4.53
N ASP A 195 -18.40 2.56 -4.05
CA ASP A 195 -17.41 1.83 -4.82
C ASP A 195 -18.01 0.52 -5.32
N VAL A 196 -18.28 -0.41 -4.41
CA VAL A 196 -18.67 -1.78 -4.77
C VAL A 196 -19.79 -2.31 -3.90
N VAL A 197 -20.72 -3.04 -4.52
CA VAL A 197 -21.65 -3.94 -3.85
C VAL A 197 -21.18 -5.39 -4.03
N MET A 198 -21.06 -6.14 -2.94
CA MET A 198 -20.77 -7.56 -2.98
C MET A 198 -21.87 -8.35 -2.25
N LEU A 199 -22.47 -9.31 -2.94
CA LEU A 199 -23.36 -10.30 -2.34
C LEU A 199 -22.62 -11.63 -2.23
N THR A 200 -22.50 -12.16 -1.01
CA THR A 200 -21.78 -13.42 -0.74
C THR A 200 -22.54 -14.34 0.20
N ASN A 201 -22.41 -15.66 0.03
CA ASN A 201 -22.91 -16.65 1.00
C ASN A 201 -21.83 -17.08 2.02
N GLU A 202 -20.64 -16.49 1.97
CA GLU A 202 -19.64 -16.57 3.05
C GLU A 202 -19.99 -15.55 4.13
N ILE A 203 -20.81 -15.97 5.10
CA ILE A 203 -21.27 -15.09 6.17
C ILE A 203 -20.10 -14.81 7.14
N SER A 204 -19.77 -13.54 7.31
CA SER A 204 -18.73 -13.06 8.22
C SER A 204 -19.08 -11.69 8.80
N ASP A 205 -18.52 -11.34 9.95
CA ASP A 205 -18.65 -10.02 10.56
C ASP A 205 -17.82 -8.95 9.86
N VAL A 206 -16.78 -9.34 9.12
CA VAL A 206 -15.94 -8.45 8.31
C VAL A 206 -16.10 -8.76 6.83
N SER A 207 -15.86 -7.78 5.97
CA SER A 207 -16.16 -7.90 4.54
C SER A 207 -15.16 -8.73 3.75
N ALA A 208 -13.99 -9.02 4.32
CA ALA A 208 -12.94 -9.86 3.75
C ALA A 208 -12.34 -10.78 4.84
N PRO A 209 -13.02 -11.87 5.26
CA PRO A 209 -12.65 -12.66 6.43
C PRO A 209 -11.24 -13.24 6.41
N LYS A 210 -10.73 -13.57 5.22
CA LYS A 210 -9.37 -14.10 5.06
C LYS A 210 -8.30 -13.01 5.17
N TYR A 211 -8.66 -11.78 4.81
CA TYR A 211 -7.77 -10.62 4.72
C TYR A 211 -8.53 -9.35 5.10
N PRO A 212 -8.83 -9.15 6.39
CA PRO A 212 -9.71 -8.07 6.81
C PRO A 212 -9.06 -6.69 6.63
N ARG A 213 -7.77 -6.63 6.32
CA ARG A 213 -7.03 -5.37 6.17
C ARG A 213 -7.67 -4.38 5.19
N TYR A 214 -8.29 -4.84 4.11
CA TYR A 214 -8.83 -3.99 3.05
C TYR A 214 -10.28 -4.39 2.74
N PRO A 215 -11.28 -3.55 3.10
CA PRO A 215 -12.68 -3.89 2.90
C PRO A 215 -12.98 -4.23 1.44
N LEU A 216 -13.52 -5.43 1.19
CA LEU A 216 -13.90 -5.99 -0.12
C LEU A 216 -12.82 -6.11 -1.21
N LEU A 217 -11.71 -5.36 -1.18
CA LEU A 217 -10.77 -5.32 -2.30
C LEU A 217 -10.11 -6.68 -2.59
N ASP A 218 -9.89 -7.49 -1.55
CA ASP A 218 -9.34 -8.83 -1.72
C ASP A 218 -10.35 -9.80 -2.32
N GLU A 219 -11.64 -9.60 -2.06
CA GLU A 219 -12.72 -10.38 -2.65
C GLU A 219 -12.96 -9.96 -4.11
N LEU A 220 -12.86 -8.66 -4.40
CA LEU A 220 -12.82 -8.09 -5.75
C LEU A 220 -11.69 -8.69 -6.59
N ARG A 221 -10.47 -8.70 -6.04
CA ARG A 221 -9.32 -9.36 -6.67
C ARG A 221 -9.61 -10.83 -6.96
N ARG A 222 -10.12 -11.60 -5.98
CA ARG A 222 -10.41 -13.03 -6.18
C ARG A 222 -11.45 -13.31 -7.27
N ALA A 223 -12.32 -12.35 -7.56
CA ALA A 223 -13.31 -12.42 -8.63
C ALA A 223 -12.83 -11.78 -9.95
N ASN A 224 -11.64 -11.17 -9.97
CA ASN A 224 -11.06 -10.60 -11.17
C ASN A 224 -10.45 -11.73 -12.02
N HIS A 225 -10.87 -11.83 -13.28
CA HIS A 225 -10.41 -12.87 -14.19
C HIS A 225 -9.74 -12.25 -15.41
N VAL A 226 -8.43 -12.49 -15.54
CA VAL A 226 -7.60 -12.01 -16.65
C VAL A 226 -6.70 -13.15 -17.08
N TYR A 227 -6.87 -13.57 -18.32
CA TYR A 227 -6.25 -14.77 -18.85
C TYR A 227 -5.02 -14.42 -19.68
N PHE A 228 -3.91 -15.07 -19.38
CA PHE A 228 -2.64 -14.94 -20.07
C PHE A 228 -2.31 -16.23 -20.80
N ARG A 229 -1.73 -16.12 -21.99
CA ARG A 229 -1.21 -17.28 -22.73
C ARG A 229 0.12 -16.94 -23.38
N PHE A 230 1.05 -17.86 -23.31
CA PHE A 230 2.38 -17.66 -23.85
C PHE A 230 2.55 -18.42 -25.16
N ARG A 231 3.11 -17.76 -26.19
CA ARG A 231 3.42 -18.40 -27.47
C ARG A 231 4.93 -18.47 -27.65
N ASN A 232 5.42 -19.67 -27.92
CA ASN A 232 6.83 -19.90 -28.24
C ASN A 232 7.07 -19.59 -29.72
N LEU A 233 7.84 -18.53 -29.99
CA LEU A 233 8.19 -18.10 -31.35
C LEU A 233 9.60 -18.57 -31.76
N SER A 234 10.28 -19.30 -30.88
CA SER A 234 11.60 -19.88 -31.15
C SER A 234 11.52 -21.29 -31.71
N ASP A 235 12.67 -21.82 -32.09
CA ASP A 235 12.87 -23.16 -32.63
C ASP A 235 13.11 -24.23 -31.54
N LYS A 236 13.20 -23.84 -30.28
CA LYS A 236 13.46 -24.74 -29.14
C LYS A 236 12.34 -24.71 -28.11
N PRO A 237 12.08 -25.79 -27.36
CA PRO A 237 11.15 -25.76 -26.25
C PRO A 237 11.59 -24.75 -25.17
N ILE A 238 10.64 -23.99 -24.64
CA ILE A 238 10.91 -22.94 -23.66
C ILE A 238 10.13 -23.17 -22.36
N LYS A 239 10.76 -22.85 -21.24
CA LYS A 239 10.08 -22.68 -19.96
C LYS A 239 9.93 -21.19 -19.71
N ILE A 240 8.73 -20.77 -19.31
CA ILE A 240 8.43 -19.38 -19.01
C ILE A 240 8.26 -19.24 -17.51
N THR A 241 8.82 -18.18 -16.97
CA THR A 241 8.56 -17.70 -15.62
C THR A 241 7.98 -16.31 -15.70
N TRP A 242 7.08 -16.02 -14.78
CA TRP A 242 6.47 -14.71 -14.67
C TRP A 242 6.55 -14.22 -13.24
N ASN A 243 6.70 -12.91 -13.11
CA ASN A 243 6.61 -12.22 -11.84
C ASN A 243 5.62 -11.07 -11.99
N HIS A 244 4.99 -10.68 -10.90
CA HIS A 244 4.24 -9.43 -10.85
C HIS A 244 4.59 -8.72 -9.55
N TRP A 245 4.68 -7.40 -9.61
CA TRP A 245 4.87 -6.59 -8.41
C TRP A 245 3.51 -6.04 -7.99
N ASN A 246 3.03 -6.41 -6.80
CA ASN A 246 1.81 -5.82 -6.25
C ASN A 246 2.11 -4.51 -5.52
N HIS A 247 1.18 -3.57 -5.45
CA HIS A 247 1.40 -2.28 -4.77
C HIS A 247 1.35 -2.37 -3.23
N ARG A 248 0.79 -3.44 -2.68
CA ARG A 248 0.48 -3.53 -1.24
C ARG A 248 1.65 -4.19 -0.47
N TYR A 249 2.22 -3.51 0.52
CA TYR A 249 3.15 -4.11 1.48
C TYR A 249 2.37 -4.84 2.58
N PRO A 250 2.67 -6.11 2.96
CA PRO A 250 3.69 -7.03 2.45
C PRO A 250 3.16 -8.02 1.39
N ASP A 251 2.05 -7.73 0.70
CA ASP A 251 1.45 -8.58 -0.33
C ASP A 251 2.36 -8.86 -1.54
N PHE A 252 3.45 -8.09 -1.71
CA PHE A 252 4.45 -8.21 -2.78
C PHE A 252 4.91 -9.65 -3.08
N TYR A 253 4.88 -10.56 -2.09
CA TYR A 253 5.43 -11.92 -2.22
C TYR A 253 4.60 -13.02 -1.59
N SER A 254 3.33 -12.78 -1.23
CA SER A 254 2.54 -13.82 -0.57
C SER A 254 2.37 -15.03 -1.49
N PRO A 255 2.97 -16.21 -1.18
CA PRO A 255 2.90 -17.38 -2.04
C PRO A 255 1.46 -17.83 -2.30
N MET A 256 0.56 -17.52 -1.37
CA MET A 256 -0.86 -17.81 -1.48
C MET A 256 -1.50 -17.18 -2.73
N TYR A 257 -1.04 -16.02 -3.23
CA TYR A 257 -1.63 -15.46 -4.46
C TYR A 257 -1.29 -16.30 -5.69
N ARG A 258 -0.08 -16.89 -5.73
CA ARG A 258 0.27 -17.85 -6.78
C ARG A 258 -0.55 -19.14 -6.70
N GLU A 259 -1.01 -19.51 -5.51
CA GLU A 259 -1.95 -20.62 -5.32
C GLU A 259 -3.36 -20.33 -5.82
N LEU A 260 -3.69 -19.07 -6.16
CA LEU A 260 -4.97 -18.71 -6.79
C LEU A 260 -4.96 -18.90 -8.31
N VAL A 261 -3.79 -19.02 -8.93
CA VAL A 261 -3.67 -19.17 -10.38
C VAL A 261 -4.28 -20.50 -10.81
N ARG A 262 -5.14 -20.45 -11.83
CA ARG A 262 -5.79 -21.62 -12.42
C ARG A 262 -5.43 -21.72 -13.90
N PHE A 263 -5.43 -22.94 -14.43
CA PHE A 263 -5.03 -23.22 -15.80
C PHE A 263 -6.22 -23.69 -16.62
N TYR A 264 -6.35 -23.21 -17.85
CA TYR A 264 -7.46 -23.53 -18.73
C TYR A 264 -6.97 -24.00 -20.10
N ASP A 265 -7.70 -24.93 -20.70
CA ASP A 265 -7.44 -25.37 -22.06
C ASP A 265 -7.89 -24.31 -23.09
N GLU A 266 -7.71 -24.61 -24.38
CA GLU A 266 -8.10 -23.71 -25.48
C GLU A 266 -9.61 -23.47 -25.59
N ASN A 267 -10.42 -24.34 -24.98
CA ASN A 267 -11.87 -24.26 -24.95
C ASN A 267 -12.41 -23.59 -23.68
N GLY A 268 -11.51 -23.20 -22.76
CA GLY A 268 -11.87 -22.59 -21.48
C GLY A 268 -12.31 -23.57 -20.40
N ASN A 269 -12.02 -24.85 -20.55
CA ASN A 269 -12.21 -25.82 -19.48
C ASN A 269 -11.05 -25.73 -18.49
N LEU A 270 -11.37 -25.75 -17.20
CA LEU A 270 -10.38 -25.82 -16.13
C LEU A 270 -9.59 -27.13 -16.23
N ILE A 271 -8.27 -27.04 -16.20
CA ILE A 271 -7.36 -28.20 -16.21
C ILE A 271 -7.05 -28.58 -14.76
N GLU A 272 -7.63 -29.68 -14.28
CA GLU A 272 -7.27 -30.30 -13.00
C GLU A 272 -6.34 -31.50 -13.27
N LYS A 273 -5.10 -31.49 -12.76
CA LYS A 273 -4.19 -32.65 -12.80
C LYS A 273 -3.95 -33.17 -11.37
N GLN A 274 -4.07 -34.48 -11.17
CA GLN A 274 -3.79 -35.10 -9.87
C GLN A 274 -2.34 -34.82 -9.46
N GLY A 275 -2.14 -34.30 -8.25
CA GLY A 275 -0.82 -33.96 -7.71
C GLY A 275 -0.21 -32.65 -8.22
N MET A 276 -0.92 -31.89 -9.08
CA MET A 276 -0.47 -30.56 -9.47
C MET A 276 -0.49 -29.61 -8.27
N LYS A 277 0.67 -29.02 -7.97
CA LYS A 277 0.76 -27.90 -7.03
C LYS A 277 0.55 -26.61 -7.80
N TYR A 278 -0.37 -25.77 -7.34
CA TYR A 278 -0.57 -24.44 -7.89
C TYR A 278 0.53 -23.51 -7.37
N THR A 279 1.69 -23.54 -8.03
CA THR A 279 2.82 -22.65 -7.72
C THR A 279 2.82 -21.38 -8.56
N GLY A 280 1.74 -21.13 -9.31
CA GLY A 280 1.63 -20.05 -10.31
C GLY A 280 2.22 -20.39 -11.69
N ASP A 281 3.10 -21.40 -11.78
CA ASP A 281 3.78 -21.77 -13.01
C ASP A 281 3.20 -23.05 -13.63
N TRP A 282 3.10 -23.10 -14.96
CA TRP A 282 2.80 -24.34 -15.65
C TRP A 282 4.04 -25.24 -15.70
N PRO A 283 3.92 -26.54 -15.36
CA PRO A 283 5.09 -27.42 -15.26
C PRO A 283 5.69 -27.83 -16.61
N GLU A 284 4.90 -27.83 -17.69
CA GLU A 284 5.35 -28.33 -18.99
C GLU A 284 5.92 -27.21 -19.87
N PRO A 285 7.04 -27.44 -20.58
CA PRO A 285 7.58 -26.47 -21.53
C PRO A 285 6.62 -26.19 -22.69
N VAL A 286 6.65 -24.96 -23.19
CA VAL A 286 5.96 -24.57 -24.42
C VAL A 286 6.80 -25.01 -25.62
N GLN A 287 6.26 -25.92 -26.43
CA GLN A 287 6.96 -26.46 -27.60
C GLN A 287 7.12 -25.40 -28.71
N PRO A 288 8.11 -25.53 -29.61
CA PRO A 288 8.31 -24.62 -30.74
C PRO A 288 7.03 -24.40 -31.56
N GLY A 289 6.69 -23.13 -31.82
CA GLY A 289 5.47 -22.76 -32.56
C GLY A 289 4.15 -23.06 -31.86
N LYS A 290 4.16 -23.50 -30.60
CA LYS A 290 2.95 -23.79 -29.81
C LYS A 290 2.67 -22.68 -28.79
N ALA A 291 1.44 -22.70 -28.28
CA ALA A 291 1.02 -21.89 -27.15
C ALA A 291 0.97 -22.72 -25.87
N SER A 292 1.16 -22.07 -24.72
CA SER A 292 0.86 -22.66 -23.42
C SER A 292 -0.65 -22.84 -23.22
N VAL A 293 -1.02 -23.49 -22.11
CA VAL A 293 -2.35 -23.32 -21.51
C VAL A 293 -2.63 -21.85 -21.19
N TRP A 294 -3.89 -21.52 -20.96
CA TRP A 294 -4.28 -20.22 -20.41
C TRP A 294 -4.06 -20.20 -18.90
N TYR A 295 -3.50 -19.11 -18.39
CA TYR A 295 -3.28 -18.82 -16.98
C TYR A 295 -4.31 -17.80 -16.55
N ASP A 296 -5.11 -18.07 -15.54
CA ASP A 296 -5.91 -17.03 -14.90
C ASP A 296 -5.05 -16.32 -13.85
N LEU A 297 -4.50 -15.16 -14.22
CA LEU A 297 -3.68 -14.31 -13.36
C LEU A 297 -4.50 -13.15 -12.75
N GLY A 298 -5.76 -13.00 -13.12
CA GLY A 298 -6.64 -11.96 -12.57
C GLY A 298 -6.68 -11.95 -11.04
N PRO A 299 -6.76 -13.11 -10.35
CA PRO A 299 -6.73 -13.19 -8.90
C PRO A 299 -5.43 -12.74 -8.22
N THR A 300 -4.36 -12.52 -8.99
CA THR A 300 -3.09 -11.99 -8.47
C THR A 300 -2.98 -10.47 -8.63
N MET A 301 -3.85 -9.87 -9.46
CA MET A 301 -3.86 -8.43 -9.75
C MET A 301 -4.62 -7.65 -8.69
N ASN A 302 -4.08 -6.51 -8.29
CA ASN A 302 -4.84 -5.53 -7.53
C ASN A 302 -5.94 -4.92 -8.40
N THR A 303 -7.14 -4.70 -7.85
CA THR A 303 -8.24 -4.06 -8.60
C THR A 303 -8.18 -2.55 -8.53
N GLU A 304 -7.49 -2.01 -7.53
CA GLU A 304 -7.28 -0.59 -7.29
C GLU A 304 -6.03 -0.02 -7.95
N SER A 305 -5.23 -0.83 -8.63
CA SER A 305 -4.01 -0.38 -9.30
C SER A 305 -3.65 -1.23 -10.50
N THR A 306 -2.94 -0.60 -11.43
CA THR A 306 -2.34 -1.25 -12.58
C THR A 306 -1.32 -2.29 -12.12
N SER A 307 -1.30 -3.49 -12.70
CA SER A 307 -0.39 -4.55 -12.29
C SER A 307 0.77 -4.70 -13.28
N PRO A 308 2.03 -4.42 -12.87
CA PRO A 308 3.20 -4.70 -13.69
C PRO A 308 3.51 -6.20 -13.67
N PHE A 309 3.71 -6.77 -14.85
CA PHE A 309 4.17 -8.14 -15.05
C PHE A 309 5.51 -8.17 -15.78
N THR A 310 6.42 -9.01 -15.29
CA THR A 310 7.70 -9.33 -15.94
C THR A 310 7.67 -10.78 -16.40
N PHE A 311 7.94 -11.02 -17.67
CA PHE A 311 8.00 -12.36 -18.26
C PHE A 311 9.41 -12.68 -18.75
N LYS A 312 9.90 -13.87 -18.40
CA LYS A 312 11.19 -14.41 -18.83
C LYS A 312 10.99 -15.77 -19.44
N ALA A 313 11.78 -16.09 -20.45
CA ALA A 313 11.79 -17.41 -21.08
C ALA A 313 13.21 -17.96 -21.05
N ILE A 314 13.36 -19.27 -20.87
CA ILE A 314 14.65 -19.95 -21.01
C ILE A 314 14.40 -21.22 -21.80
N CYS A 315 15.25 -21.53 -22.78
CA CYS A 315 15.19 -22.84 -23.44
C CYS A 315 15.41 -23.96 -22.42
N VAL A 316 14.74 -25.10 -22.58
CA VAL A 316 14.83 -26.21 -21.62
C VAL A 316 16.26 -26.74 -21.46
N ASP A 317 17.07 -26.64 -22.52
CA ASP A 317 18.50 -26.99 -22.53
C ASP A 317 19.41 -25.90 -21.92
N GLY A 318 18.86 -24.77 -21.48
CA GLY A 318 19.59 -23.62 -20.94
C GLY A 318 20.39 -22.83 -21.98
N SER A 319 20.30 -23.18 -23.27
CA SER A 319 21.17 -22.62 -24.31
C SER A 319 20.90 -21.16 -24.64
N ILE A 320 19.64 -20.73 -24.55
CA ILE A 320 19.21 -19.37 -24.86
C ILE A 320 18.41 -18.84 -23.66
N LYS A 321 18.87 -17.70 -23.13
CA LYS A 321 18.10 -16.88 -22.21
C LYS A 321 17.26 -15.90 -23.03
N ASN A 322 15.97 -15.90 -22.77
CA ASN A 322 14.94 -15.10 -23.44
C ASN A 322 14.89 -15.31 -24.96
N PRO A 323 14.65 -16.55 -25.41
CA PRO A 323 14.30 -16.80 -26.81
C PRO A 323 13.03 -16.02 -27.21
N GLN A 324 12.76 -15.84 -28.50
CA GLN A 324 11.56 -15.12 -28.93
C GLN A 324 10.27 -15.80 -28.42
N PHE A 325 9.43 -15.03 -27.73
CA PHE A 325 8.11 -15.44 -27.28
C PHE A 325 7.12 -14.28 -27.31
N ALA A 326 5.83 -14.60 -27.13
CA ALA A 326 4.76 -13.61 -27.00
C ALA A 326 3.83 -13.94 -25.84
N VAL A 327 3.12 -12.93 -25.35
CA VAL A 327 2.08 -13.02 -24.32
C VAL A 327 0.79 -12.47 -24.90
N ASP A 328 -0.24 -13.31 -24.92
CA ASP A 328 -1.60 -12.93 -25.27
C ASP A 328 -2.40 -12.71 -23.98
N ILE A 329 -3.22 -11.65 -23.94
CA ILE A 329 -4.09 -11.29 -22.81
C ILE A 329 -5.55 -11.30 -23.26
N SER A 330 -6.44 -11.87 -22.44
CA SER A 330 -7.86 -12.02 -22.73
C SER A 330 -8.72 -11.95 -21.47
N LEU A 331 -10.01 -11.63 -21.62
CA LEU A 331 -11.03 -11.76 -20.55
C LEU A 331 -11.65 -13.16 -20.47
N TYR A 332 -11.37 -14.02 -21.45
CA TYR A 332 -11.82 -15.42 -21.46
C TYR A 332 -10.76 -16.31 -22.13
N PRO A 333 -10.57 -17.56 -21.71
CA PRO A 333 -9.69 -18.47 -22.43
C PRO A 333 -10.20 -18.66 -23.88
N GLY A 334 -9.34 -18.43 -24.87
CA GLY A 334 -9.64 -18.70 -26.28
C GLY A 334 -9.04 -17.68 -27.26
N GLU A 335 -8.57 -18.15 -28.42
CA GLU A 335 -7.83 -17.32 -29.38
C GLU A 335 -8.66 -16.16 -29.96
N LYS A 336 -9.95 -16.41 -30.20
CA LYS A 336 -10.87 -15.41 -30.76
C LYS A 336 -11.23 -14.29 -29.78
N LYS A 337 -10.73 -14.36 -28.54
CA LYS A 337 -11.01 -13.42 -27.45
C LYS A 337 -9.78 -12.64 -27.01
N ILE A 338 -8.63 -12.85 -27.66
CA ILE A 338 -7.41 -12.08 -27.39
C ILE A 338 -7.68 -10.58 -27.57
N LEU A 339 -7.38 -9.83 -26.51
CA LEU A 339 -7.56 -8.38 -26.46
C LEU A 339 -6.26 -7.66 -26.81
N LYS A 340 -5.12 -8.17 -26.31
CA LYS A 340 -3.78 -7.68 -26.67
C LYS A 340 -2.78 -8.82 -26.74
N SER A 341 -1.77 -8.62 -27.59
CA SER A 341 -0.59 -9.49 -27.69
C SER A 341 0.67 -8.65 -27.64
N PHE A 342 1.61 -9.07 -26.80
CA PHE A 342 2.92 -8.45 -26.66
C PHE A 342 3.99 -9.46 -27.07
N LYS A 343 4.98 -9.02 -27.84
CA LYS A 343 6.14 -9.84 -28.24
C LYS A 343 7.38 -9.26 -27.59
N ILE A 344 8.31 -10.12 -27.18
CA ILE A 344 9.65 -9.66 -26.81
C ILE A 344 10.39 -9.23 -28.08
N GLU A 345 11.02 -8.06 -28.06
CA GLU A 345 11.81 -7.55 -29.20
C GLU A 345 13.22 -8.15 -29.20
N PRO A 346 13.90 -8.19 -30.38
CA PRO A 346 15.31 -8.55 -30.44
C PRO A 346 16.16 -7.65 -29.52
N GLY A 347 16.90 -8.27 -28.60
CA GLY A 347 17.79 -7.57 -27.65
C GLY A 347 17.16 -7.25 -26.29
N GLU A 348 15.85 -7.43 -26.12
CA GLU A 348 15.22 -7.37 -24.80
C GLU A 348 15.56 -8.63 -23.98
N GLU A 349 15.93 -8.47 -22.70
CA GLU A 349 16.20 -9.60 -21.80
C GLU A 349 14.98 -10.05 -21.00
N GLU A 350 13.84 -9.40 -21.18
CA GLU A 350 12.58 -9.73 -20.54
C GLU A 350 11.47 -8.91 -21.20
N LEU A 351 10.24 -9.41 -21.12
CA LEU A 351 9.06 -8.67 -21.56
C LEU A 351 8.35 -8.11 -20.32
N THR A 352 8.31 -6.79 -20.19
CA THR A 352 7.60 -6.09 -19.12
C THR A 352 6.34 -5.41 -19.65
N VAL A 353 5.20 -5.68 -19.01
CA VAL A 353 3.90 -5.11 -19.38
C VAL A 353 3.19 -4.57 -18.15
N LEU A 354 2.48 -3.45 -18.33
CA LEU A 354 1.54 -2.94 -17.35
C LEU A 354 0.14 -3.40 -17.78
N VAL A 355 -0.57 -4.12 -16.92
CA VAL A 355 -1.91 -4.65 -17.23
C VAL A 355 -2.94 -4.01 -16.31
N GLN A 356 -3.99 -3.47 -16.92
CA GLN A 356 -5.09 -2.86 -16.19
C GLN A 356 -6.06 -3.94 -15.67
N PRO A 357 -6.60 -3.82 -14.46
CA PRO A 357 -7.61 -4.75 -13.94
C PRO A 357 -8.99 -4.61 -14.61
N ASP A 358 -9.21 -3.58 -15.45
CA ASP A 358 -10.48 -3.24 -16.09
C ASP A 358 -10.43 -3.41 -17.63
N LEU A 359 -9.94 -4.56 -18.11
CA LEU A 359 -9.80 -4.81 -19.56
C LEU A 359 -11.12 -4.85 -20.35
N ASN A 360 -12.27 -4.75 -19.68
CA ASN A 360 -13.58 -4.61 -20.30
C ASN A 360 -13.84 -3.17 -20.81
N THR A 361 -13.08 -2.18 -20.35
CA THR A 361 -13.20 -0.79 -20.79
C THR A 361 -12.22 -0.46 -21.92
N LYS A 362 -12.55 0.54 -22.74
CA LYS A 362 -11.63 1.05 -23.76
C LYS A 362 -10.35 1.62 -23.15
N GLU A 363 -10.48 2.23 -21.98
CA GLU A 363 -9.39 2.86 -21.24
C GLU A 363 -8.42 1.81 -20.68
N GLY A 364 -8.95 0.79 -19.99
CA GLY A 364 -8.18 -0.34 -19.47
C GLY A 364 -7.40 -1.06 -20.57
N LEU A 365 -8.03 -1.26 -21.73
CA LEU A 365 -7.35 -1.80 -22.91
C LEU A 365 -6.28 -0.86 -23.45
N LEU A 366 -6.55 0.44 -23.56
CA LEU A 366 -5.61 1.42 -24.07
C LEU A 366 -4.33 1.45 -23.22
N TYR A 367 -4.47 1.51 -21.89
CA TYR A 367 -3.37 1.61 -20.93
C TYR A 367 -2.74 0.28 -20.53
N THR A 368 -3.23 -0.84 -21.06
CA THR A 368 -2.49 -2.11 -21.02
C THR A 368 -1.40 -2.07 -22.10
N LYS A 369 -0.15 -1.82 -21.72
CA LYS A 369 0.97 -1.53 -22.66
C LYS A 369 2.27 -2.17 -22.15
N LYS A 370 3.32 -2.23 -22.99
CA LYS A 370 4.67 -2.51 -22.48
C LYS A 370 5.11 -1.36 -21.58
N ILE A 371 5.84 -1.67 -20.50
CA ILE A 371 6.33 -0.62 -19.58
C ILE A 371 7.29 0.33 -20.32
N VAL A 372 8.13 -0.20 -21.21
CA VAL A 372 9.06 0.60 -22.02
C VAL A 372 8.34 1.63 -22.90
N ASP A 373 7.18 1.29 -23.46
CA ASP A 373 6.40 2.19 -24.32
C ASP A 373 5.79 3.32 -23.49
N ILE A 374 5.34 3.03 -22.26
CA ILE A 374 4.84 4.03 -21.32
C ILE A 374 5.95 5.03 -20.98
N PHE A 375 7.15 4.55 -20.65
CA PHE A 375 8.28 5.43 -20.34
C PHE A 375 8.63 6.33 -21.53
N ARG A 376 8.67 5.78 -22.75
CA ARG A 376 8.93 6.57 -23.96
C ARG A 376 7.86 7.63 -24.22
N GLU A 377 6.59 7.25 -24.17
CA GLU A 377 5.46 8.16 -24.41
C GLU A 377 5.46 9.32 -23.39
N ILE A 378 5.64 9.03 -22.10
CA ILE A 378 5.71 10.08 -21.07
C ILE A 378 6.97 10.94 -21.26
N THR A 379 8.11 10.33 -21.60
CA THR A 379 9.36 11.07 -21.88
C THR A 379 9.21 12.03 -23.05
N GLU A 380 8.58 11.58 -24.14
CA GLU A 380 8.28 12.40 -25.31
C GLU A 380 7.36 13.57 -24.96
N ASN A 381 6.28 13.30 -24.21
CA ASN A 381 5.36 14.33 -23.75
C ASN A 381 6.05 15.36 -22.85
N LEU A 382 6.84 14.92 -21.86
CA LEU A 382 7.60 15.80 -20.96
C LEU A 382 8.64 16.65 -21.69
N ASN A 383 9.24 16.13 -22.75
CA ASN A 383 10.20 16.91 -23.56
C ASN A 383 9.52 17.87 -24.54
N ALA A 384 8.28 17.61 -24.94
CA ALA A 384 7.46 18.53 -25.73
C ALA A 384 6.95 19.72 -24.88
N GLU A 385 6.80 19.53 -23.57
CA GLU A 385 6.43 20.59 -22.65
C GLU A 385 7.50 21.69 -22.55
N LYS A 386 7.04 22.94 -22.41
CA LYS A 386 7.94 24.09 -22.28
C LYS A 386 8.64 24.05 -20.93
N LYS A 387 9.94 23.78 -20.92
CA LYS A 387 10.77 23.89 -19.70
C LYS A 387 10.84 25.35 -19.23
N PHE A 388 10.49 25.60 -17.98
CA PHE A 388 10.56 26.93 -17.36
C PHE A 388 11.99 27.41 -17.08
N GLY A 389 12.96 26.49 -17.08
CA GLY A 389 14.36 26.77 -16.83
C GLY A 389 15.23 25.51 -16.97
N PRO A 390 16.55 25.63 -16.72
CA PRO A 390 17.43 24.48 -16.66
C PRO A 390 17.12 23.61 -15.44
N VAL A 391 17.58 22.36 -15.46
CA VAL A 391 17.55 21.47 -14.30
C VAL A 391 18.23 22.17 -13.10
N PRO A 392 17.61 22.20 -11.90
CA PRO A 392 18.19 22.86 -10.74
C PRO A 392 19.58 22.33 -10.40
N LYS A 393 20.51 23.22 -10.04
CA LYS A 393 21.87 22.84 -9.63
C LYS A 393 22.03 22.74 -8.10
N LYS A 394 21.21 23.47 -7.34
CA LYS A 394 21.34 23.60 -5.88
C LYS A 394 20.37 22.73 -5.09
N ILE A 395 19.26 22.31 -5.70
CA ILE A 395 18.24 21.47 -5.07
C ILE A 395 18.41 20.06 -5.60
N LYS A 396 18.59 19.07 -4.71
CA LYS A 396 18.69 17.66 -5.10
C LYS A 396 17.28 17.06 -5.11
N LEU A 397 16.83 16.59 -6.27
CA LEU A 397 15.51 15.99 -6.46
C LEU A 397 15.65 14.47 -6.46
N PHE A 398 15.23 13.84 -5.36
CA PHE A 398 15.21 12.40 -5.19
C PHE A 398 13.83 11.86 -5.58
N ALA A 399 13.79 10.87 -6.46
CA ALA A 399 12.56 10.17 -6.79
C ALA A 399 12.85 8.75 -7.28
N TYR A 400 12.01 7.82 -6.83
CA TYR A 400 11.91 6.50 -7.42
C TYR A 400 11.01 6.58 -8.66
N THR A 401 11.57 6.22 -9.81
CA THR A 401 10.89 6.34 -11.11
C THR A 401 10.39 5.01 -11.65
N GLY A 402 10.42 3.94 -10.85
CA GLY A 402 10.23 2.58 -11.36
C GLY A 402 11.39 2.13 -12.23
N ARG A 403 11.22 0.96 -12.86
CA ARG A 403 12.16 0.34 -13.79
C ARG A 403 11.40 -0.20 -14.99
N VAL A 404 12.03 -0.19 -16.17
CA VAL A 404 11.48 -0.86 -17.36
C VAL A 404 11.88 -2.34 -17.40
N THR A 405 12.83 -2.75 -16.56
CA THR A 405 13.38 -4.10 -16.48
C THR A 405 13.92 -4.44 -15.09
N ASP A 406 13.70 -5.68 -14.64
CA ASP A 406 14.29 -6.28 -13.45
C ASP A 406 15.78 -6.64 -13.65
N ASN A 407 16.29 -6.59 -14.89
CA ASN A 407 17.70 -6.83 -15.19
C ASN A 407 18.53 -5.54 -15.00
N HIS A 408 19.24 -5.46 -13.89
CA HIS A 408 20.12 -4.32 -13.56
C HIS A 408 21.21 -4.01 -14.60
N ASN A 409 21.63 -5.00 -15.41
CA ASN A 409 22.67 -4.81 -16.43
C ASN A 409 22.09 -4.51 -17.82
N SER A 410 20.78 -4.29 -17.91
CA SER A 410 20.11 -4.05 -19.18
C SER A 410 20.61 -2.77 -19.83
N THR A 411 21.16 -2.90 -21.03
CA THR A 411 21.67 -1.74 -21.78
C THR A 411 20.54 -0.94 -22.41
N TRP A 412 19.51 -1.59 -22.92
CA TRP A 412 18.33 -0.92 -23.50
C TRP A 412 17.48 -0.26 -22.42
N GLY A 413 17.34 -0.90 -21.25
CA GLY A 413 16.55 -0.36 -20.14
C GLY A 413 17.19 0.90 -19.56
N PHE A 414 18.52 0.90 -19.43
CA PHE A 414 19.29 2.05 -18.95
C PHE A 414 18.99 3.33 -19.73
N GLU A 415 19.04 3.30 -21.07
CA GLU A 415 18.80 4.50 -21.88
C GLU A 415 17.40 5.07 -21.68
N VAL A 416 16.39 4.19 -21.67
CA VAL A 416 14.98 4.59 -21.50
C VAL A 416 14.75 5.18 -20.11
N GLU A 417 15.29 4.55 -19.07
CA GLU A 417 15.17 5.03 -17.69
C GLU A 417 15.87 6.38 -17.49
N GLN A 418 17.06 6.57 -18.05
CA GLN A 418 17.77 7.86 -17.92
C GLN A 418 17.13 8.98 -18.73
N ALA A 419 16.64 8.69 -19.94
CA ALA A 419 15.88 9.65 -20.73
C ALA A 419 14.63 10.14 -19.98
N PHE A 420 13.88 9.22 -19.36
CA PHE A 420 12.73 9.55 -18.54
C PHE A 420 13.09 10.41 -17.32
N ARG A 421 14.13 10.01 -16.57
CA ARG A 421 14.61 10.79 -15.41
C ARG A 421 15.09 12.18 -15.81
N HIS A 422 15.74 12.33 -16.96
CA HIS A 422 16.16 13.62 -17.50
C HIS A 422 14.99 14.51 -17.89
N ALA A 423 13.97 13.94 -18.54
CA ALA A 423 12.76 14.65 -18.90
C ALA A 423 11.99 15.17 -17.67
N LEU A 424 11.98 14.40 -16.58
CA LEU A 424 11.46 14.82 -15.27
C LEU A 424 12.33 15.89 -14.57
N GLY A 425 13.56 16.11 -15.01
CA GLY A 425 14.49 17.04 -14.38
C GLY A 425 15.12 16.53 -13.08
N LEU A 426 15.17 15.22 -12.86
CA LEU A 426 15.76 14.61 -11.67
C LEU A 426 17.29 14.64 -11.73
N ASN A 427 17.93 15.44 -10.87
CA ASN A 427 19.37 15.66 -10.87
C ASN A 427 20.15 14.80 -9.87
N THR A 428 19.62 13.64 -9.51
CA THR A 428 20.23 12.72 -8.56
C THR A 428 20.42 11.33 -9.15
N ILE A 429 21.40 10.61 -8.61
CA ILE A 429 21.63 9.20 -8.92
C ILE A 429 20.38 8.42 -8.46
N GLY A 430 19.76 7.71 -9.41
CA GLY A 430 18.66 6.79 -9.10
C GLY A 430 19.14 5.54 -8.37
N TYR A 431 18.34 4.47 -8.43
CA TYR A 431 18.82 3.18 -7.91
C TYR A 431 19.98 2.67 -8.79
N VAL A 432 21.12 2.41 -8.16
CA VAL A 432 22.30 1.78 -8.77
C VAL A 432 22.86 0.70 -7.84
N ASN A 433 23.48 -0.32 -8.38
CA ASN A 433 24.00 -1.45 -7.59
C ASN A 433 25.39 -1.21 -7.04
N ASP A 434 26.22 -0.48 -7.78
CA ASP A 434 27.63 -0.22 -7.48
C ASP A 434 28.12 1.10 -8.11
N GLY A 435 29.39 1.41 -7.86
CA GLY A 435 30.05 2.62 -8.34
C GLY A 435 30.29 2.68 -9.85
N GLU A 436 30.32 1.56 -10.57
CA GLU A 436 30.47 1.55 -12.03
C GLU A 436 29.15 1.94 -12.69
N GLU A 437 28.02 1.43 -12.18
CA GLU A 437 26.70 1.84 -12.62
C GLU A 437 26.48 3.33 -12.30
N ALA A 438 26.84 3.80 -11.10
CA ALA A 438 26.78 5.22 -10.72
C ALA A 438 27.61 6.11 -11.67
N LYS A 439 28.84 5.69 -12.00
CA LYS A 439 29.70 6.38 -12.97
C LYS A 439 29.02 6.47 -14.33
N LYS A 440 28.43 5.37 -14.80
CA LYS A 440 27.71 5.30 -16.08
C LYS A 440 26.53 6.27 -16.13
N VAL A 441 25.76 6.39 -15.04
CA VAL A 441 24.69 7.40 -14.91
C VAL A 441 25.26 8.81 -15.07
N ILE A 442 26.31 9.15 -14.31
CA ILE A 442 26.93 10.48 -14.35
C ILE A 442 27.48 10.78 -15.75
N ASP A 443 28.17 9.82 -16.38
CA ASP A 443 28.73 9.96 -17.71
C ASP A 443 27.65 10.20 -18.77
N TRP A 444 26.50 9.52 -18.66
CA TRP A 444 25.35 9.73 -19.55
C TRP A 444 24.77 11.15 -19.44
N TRP A 445 24.83 11.78 -18.27
CA TRP A 445 24.28 13.12 -18.02
C TRP A 445 25.19 14.27 -18.47
N LYS A 446 26.51 14.04 -18.63
CA LYS A 446 27.52 15.08 -18.90
C LYS A 446 27.23 15.96 -20.10
N ASP A 447 26.69 15.38 -21.17
CA ASP A 447 26.39 16.06 -22.44
C ASP A 447 24.94 16.57 -22.53
N LYS A 448 24.09 16.31 -21.53
CA LYS A 448 22.66 16.62 -21.53
C LYS A 448 22.28 17.81 -20.65
N GLY A 449 23.26 18.62 -20.27
CA GLY A 449 23.05 19.89 -19.57
C GLY A 449 22.64 19.78 -18.10
N GLY A 450 22.65 18.58 -17.52
CA GLY A 450 22.43 18.37 -16.09
C GLY A 450 23.73 18.04 -15.36
N ILE A 451 23.75 18.32 -14.05
CA ILE A 451 24.87 17.99 -13.16
C ILE A 451 24.30 17.01 -12.14
N ILE A 452 24.75 15.76 -12.21
CA ILE A 452 24.54 14.79 -11.13
C ILE A 452 25.76 14.85 -10.21
N GLU A 453 25.53 15.31 -8.99
CA GLU A 453 26.53 15.33 -7.93
C GLU A 453 26.44 14.07 -7.04
N LYS A 454 27.30 14.00 -6.02
CA LYS A 454 27.19 13.06 -4.91
C LYS A 454 25.77 13.07 -4.35
N SER A 455 24.99 12.03 -4.66
CA SER A 455 23.55 11.95 -4.39
C SER A 455 23.05 10.51 -4.23
N TYR A 456 23.92 9.51 -4.18
CA TYR A 456 23.49 8.16 -3.85
C TYR A 456 23.07 8.10 -2.38
N ALA A 457 21.91 7.53 -2.09
CA ALA A 457 21.33 7.44 -0.76
C ALA A 457 21.08 5.99 -0.37
N TYR A 458 21.19 5.69 0.93
CA TYR A 458 20.81 4.39 1.47
C TYR A 458 19.83 4.59 2.63
N HIS A 459 18.77 3.79 2.65
CA HIS A 459 17.67 3.95 3.60
C HIS A 459 17.55 2.74 4.53
N HIS A 460 16.91 2.96 5.68
CA HIS A 460 16.49 1.94 6.64
C HIS A 460 17.63 1.12 7.26
N SER A 461 18.70 1.78 7.71
CA SER A 461 19.76 1.09 8.47
C SER A 461 20.32 1.94 9.59
N GLN A 462 20.44 1.32 10.78
CA GLN A 462 21.10 1.89 11.95
C GLN A 462 22.45 1.22 12.25
N ASP A 463 22.84 0.24 11.45
CA ASP A 463 24.11 -0.48 11.55
C ASP A 463 25.14 0.22 10.66
N ILE A 464 25.95 1.07 11.29
CA ILE A 464 26.94 1.89 10.59
C ILE A 464 28.00 1.03 9.94
N ASP A 465 28.53 0.03 10.65
CA ASP A 465 29.63 -0.80 10.15
C ASP A 465 29.20 -1.62 8.94
N LYS A 466 27.99 -2.22 8.98
CA LYS A 466 27.42 -2.92 7.83
C LYS A 466 27.21 -1.99 6.63
N THR A 467 26.73 -0.78 6.88
CA THR A 467 26.49 0.21 5.82
C THR A 467 27.81 0.66 5.19
N VAL A 468 28.81 1.03 5.99
CA VAL A 468 30.15 1.43 5.54
C VAL A 468 30.80 0.31 4.73
N LYS A 469 30.74 -0.94 5.23
CA LYS A 469 31.24 -2.11 4.51
C LYS A 469 30.57 -2.25 3.13
N MET A 470 29.23 -2.17 3.08
CA MET A 470 28.47 -2.27 1.83
C MET A 470 28.87 -1.17 0.84
N ILE A 471 28.98 0.08 1.28
CA ILE A 471 29.37 1.21 0.44
C ILE A 471 30.78 0.96 -0.15
N ARG A 472 31.74 0.53 0.68
CA ARG A 472 33.12 0.24 0.27
C ARG A 472 33.22 -0.93 -0.71
N GLU A 473 32.54 -2.05 -0.42
CA GLU A 473 32.54 -3.23 -1.29
C GLU A 473 31.93 -2.93 -2.67
N LYS A 474 30.92 -2.06 -2.71
CA LYS A 474 30.26 -1.60 -3.93
C LYS A 474 30.90 -0.37 -4.56
N LYS A 475 31.98 0.17 -4.00
CA LYS A 475 32.71 1.36 -4.51
C LYS A 475 31.83 2.60 -4.67
N LEU A 476 30.89 2.80 -3.74
CA LEU A 476 29.90 3.88 -3.79
C LEU A 476 30.32 5.15 -3.04
N GLU A 477 31.46 5.14 -2.34
CA GLU A 477 31.96 6.26 -1.53
C GLU A 477 31.98 7.61 -2.27
N PRO A 478 32.47 7.70 -3.53
CA PRO A 478 32.51 8.98 -4.25
C PRO A 478 31.13 9.57 -4.54
N TYR A 479 30.09 8.73 -4.45
CA TYR A 479 28.73 9.06 -4.84
C TYR A 479 27.77 9.16 -3.65
N PHE A 480 28.14 8.61 -2.49
CA PHE A 480 27.27 8.48 -1.31
C PHE A 480 27.03 9.80 -0.59
N TYR A 481 25.79 10.24 -0.54
CA TYR A 481 25.39 11.52 0.04
C TYR A 481 24.83 11.38 1.45
N TYR A 482 23.91 10.43 1.70
CA TYR A 482 23.36 10.26 3.04
C TYR A 482 22.86 8.84 3.36
N LEU A 483 22.85 8.55 4.67
CA LEU A 483 22.19 7.41 5.28
C LEU A 483 20.90 7.85 5.99
N SER A 484 19.77 7.23 5.66
CA SER A 484 18.58 7.28 6.51
C SER A 484 18.59 6.14 7.53
N PHE A 485 18.46 6.49 8.82
CA PHE A 485 18.34 5.53 9.92
C PHE A 485 17.01 4.76 9.91
N GLY A 486 16.02 5.23 9.17
CA GLY A 486 14.70 4.63 9.11
C GLY A 486 13.63 5.60 8.62
N ASP A 487 12.46 5.02 8.42
CA ASP A 487 11.24 5.73 8.04
C ASP A 487 10.19 5.54 9.14
N GLU A 488 9.52 6.62 9.53
CA GLU A 488 8.59 6.70 10.67
C GLU A 488 9.07 5.98 11.94
N ILE A 489 10.35 6.09 12.27
CA ILE A 489 10.91 5.40 13.43
C ILE A 489 10.67 6.19 14.71
N GLY A 490 10.20 5.51 15.75
CA GLY A 490 10.17 6.06 17.09
C GLY A 490 11.57 6.17 17.71
N LEU A 491 11.68 6.96 18.77
CA LEU A 491 12.84 6.90 19.67
C LEU A 491 12.89 5.54 20.39
N PRO A 492 14.06 5.11 20.89
CA PRO A 492 14.21 3.82 21.56
C PRO A 492 13.18 3.61 22.66
N VAL A 493 12.48 2.48 22.69
CA VAL A 493 11.50 2.17 23.75
C VAL A 493 12.24 1.97 25.08
N LEU A 494 11.80 2.66 26.14
CA LEU A 494 12.40 2.50 27.46
C LEU A 494 11.89 1.21 28.12
N ARG A 495 12.82 0.34 28.47
CA ARG A 495 12.52 -0.96 29.07
C ARG A 495 12.75 -0.92 30.57
N ALA A 496 11.68 -0.99 31.35
CA ALA A 496 11.75 -0.96 32.81
C ALA A 496 12.37 -2.25 33.42
N ASP A 497 12.53 -3.30 32.62
CA ASP A 497 13.21 -4.54 32.95
C ASP A 497 14.72 -4.53 32.61
N ASP A 498 15.18 -3.54 31.83
CA ASP A 498 16.60 -3.36 31.51
C ASP A 498 17.28 -2.53 32.61
N GLN A 499 18.07 -3.22 33.46
CA GLN A 499 18.75 -2.59 34.59
C GLN A 499 19.69 -1.46 34.17
N LYS A 500 20.34 -1.56 33.01
CA LYS A 500 21.23 -0.50 32.51
C LYS A 500 20.43 0.77 32.19
N ILE A 501 19.30 0.60 31.52
CA ILE A 501 18.39 1.71 31.20
C ILE A 501 17.80 2.33 32.47
N VAL A 502 17.42 1.51 33.45
CA VAL A 502 16.91 1.98 34.75
C VAL A 502 17.97 2.79 35.51
N GLU A 503 19.21 2.32 35.54
CA GLU A 503 20.32 3.05 36.17
C GLU A 503 20.65 4.37 35.47
N GLU A 504 20.68 4.39 34.14
CA GLU A 504 20.86 5.62 33.36
C GLU A 504 19.71 6.61 33.59
N PHE A 505 18.46 6.13 33.64
CA PHE A 505 17.29 6.94 33.95
C PHE A 505 17.36 7.55 35.35
N ARG A 506 17.76 6.77 36.36
CA ARG A 506 17.94 7.27 37.74
C ARG A 506 19.00 8.37 37.79
N LYS A 507 20.14 8.17 37.14
CA LYS A 507 21.20 9.20 37.02
C LYS A 507 20.67 10.46 36.32
N PHE A 508 19.86 10.29 35.28
CA PHE A 508 19.23 11.40 34.55
C PHE A 508 18.31 12.22 35.47
N VAL A 509 17.39 11.59 36.20
CA VAL A 509 16.49 12.34 37.09
C VAL A 509 17.24 12.97 38.28
N GLN A 510 18.27 12.32 38.81
CA GLN A 510 19.16 12.88 39.84
C GLN A 510 19.85 14.16 39.35
N LYS A 511 20.34 14.16 38.11
CA LYS A 511 20.95 15.35 37.48
C LYS A 511 19.97 16.53 37.38
N HIS A 512 18.67 16.26 37.33
CA HIS A 512 17.61 17.27 37.34
C HIS A 512 17.16 17.68 38.75
N GLY A 513 17.85 17.22 39.80
CA GLY A 513 17.56 17.58 41.18
C GLY A 513 16.38 16.84 41.80
N GLU A 514 15.92 15.75 41.17
CA GLU A 514 14.82 14.96 41.70
C GLU A 514 15.28 13.92 42.72
N SER A 515 14.41 13.65 43.71
CA SER A 515 14.51 12.54 44.65
C SER A 515 13.33 11.59 44.45
N PRO A 516 13.34 10.37 45.04
CA PRO A 516 12.18 9.49 44.99
C PRO A 516 10.93 10.19 45.52
N GLN A 517 11.05 10.91 46.65
CA GLN A 517 9.92 11.57 47.30
C GLN A 517 9.32 12.68 46.42
N THR A 518 10.15 13.47 45.74
CA THR A 518 9.66 14.53 44.83
C THR A 518 9.03 13.97 43.57
N LEU A 519 9.32 12.72 43.21
CA LEU A 519 8.68 11.97 42.13
C LEU A 519 7.43 11.21 42.58
N GLY A 520 7.09 11.19 43.87
CA GLY A 520 6.00 10.38 44.43
C GLY A 520 6.34 8.89 44.60
N CYS A 521 7.62 8.55 44.49
CA CYS A 521 8.20 7.23 44.72
C CYS A 521 8.66 7.04 46.16
N ASP A 522 8.66 5.80 46.64
CA ASP A 522 9.05 5.50 48.01
C ASP A 522 10.58 5.37 48.13
N THR A 523 11.22 4.76 47.14
CA THR A 523 12.67 4.54 47.08
C THR A 523 13.22 4.74 45.67
N TRP A 524 14.55 4.77 45.53
CA TRP A 524 15.17 4.75 44.21
C TRP A 524 14.84 3.50 43.42
N ASP A 525 14.56 2.38 44.08
CA ASP A 525 14.21 1.13 43.40
C ASP A 525 12.87 1.20 42.66
N SER A 526 11.95 2.03 43.15
CA SER A 526 10.67 2.31 42.49
C SER A 526 10.76 3.41 41.43
N VAL A 527 11.90 4.09 41.28
CA VAL A 527 12.12 5.06 40.19
C VAL A 527 12.54 4.30 38.93
N LYS A 528 11.60 4.13 38.00
CA LYS A 528 11.78 3.44 36.72
C LYS A 528 11.12 4.23 35.59
N PRO A 529 11.62 4.12 34.36
CA PRO A 529 10.98 4.77 33.22
C PRO A 529 9.63 4.13 32.92
N VAL A 530 8.69 4.94 32.40
CA VAL A 530 7.33 4.52 32.07
C VAL A 530 6.96 4.97 30.66
N ASN A 531 6.37 4.06 29.86
CA ASN A 531 5.98 4.33 28.47
C ASN A 531 4.51 4.76 28.33
N SER A 532 3.74 4.67 29.41
CA SER A 532 2.33 5.07 29.45
C SER A 532 1.97 5.51 30.88
N PRO A 533 1.11 6.52 31.06
CA PRO A 533 0.67 6.98 32.37
C PRO A 533 -0.38 6.05 33.05
N SER A 534 -0.51 4.79 32.61
CA SER A 534 -1.46 3.82 33.18
C SER A 534 -1.10 3.40 34.61
N SER A 535 -2.10 3.43 35.51
CA SER A 535 -1.98 2.94 36.89
C SER A 535 -1.70 1.45 36.98
N GLU A 536 -2.23 0.65 36.04
CA GLU A 536 -2.01 -0.80 35.99
C GLU A 536 -0.55 -1.11 35.68
N ILE A 537 0.01 -0.40 34.69
CA ILE A 537 1.43 -0.51 34.32
C ILE A 537 2.31 -0.07 35.49
N ALA A 538 1.94 1.01 36.18
CA ALA A 538 2.68 1.55 37.32
C ALA A 538 2.85 0.54 38.47
N VAL A 539 1.79 -0.20 38.78
CA VAL A 539 1.81 -1.30 39.76
C VAL A 539 2.64 -2.45 39.23
N GLN A 540 2.40 -2.89 37.99
CA GLN A 540 3.07 -4.03 37.39
C GLN A 540 4.60 -3.89 37.39
N ILE A 541 5.11 -2.69 37.09
CA ILE A 541 6.57 -2.43 37.06
C ILE A 541 7.13 -2.03 38.43
N GLY A 542 6.29 -1.94 39.47
CA GLY A 542 6.70 -1.61 40.83
C GLY A 542 7.08 -0.15 41.05
N VAL A 543 6.48 0.78 40.31
CA VAL A 543 6.66 2.23 40.49
C VAL A 543 5.80 2.76 41.65
N VAL A 544 4.61 2.19 41.85
CA VAL A 544 3.70 2.52 42.97
C VAL A 544 3.19 1.25 43.65
N ASN A 545 2.84 1.35 44.93
CA ASN A 545 2.14 0.31 45.67
C ASN A 545 0.62 0.38 45.38
N GLU A 546 -0.04 -0.76 45.25
CA GLU A 546 -1.50 -0.90 45.10
C GLU A 546 -2.31 -0.17 46.18
N LYS A 547 -1.70 0.09 47.34
CA LYS A 547 -2.32 0.78 48.48
C LYS A 547 -2.34 2.31 48.38
N LYS A 548 -1.67 2.93 47.39
CA LYS A 548 -1.74 4.39 47.17
C LYS A 548 -3.10 4.77 46.57
N ASP A 549 -3.63 5.93 46.96
CA ASP A 549 -4.86 6.44 46.37
C ASP A 549 -4.67 6.84 44.89
N SER A 550 -5.75 6.83 44.12
CA SER A 550 -5.72 7.03 42.67
C SER A 550 -5.20 8.41 42.25
N ILE A 551 -5.39 9.45 43.07
CA ILE A 551 -4.93 10.82 42.79
C ILE A 551 -3.41 10.88 42.94
N SER A 552 -2.86 10.31 44.02
CA SER A 552 -1.41 10.22 44.25
C SER A 552 -0.70 9.37 43.19
N ILE A 553 -1.33 8.27 42.75
CA ILE A 553 -0.81 7.46 41.63
C ILE A 553 -0.77 8.28 40.34
N ALA A 554 -1.85 8.99 40.01
CA ALA A 554 -1.90 9.82 38.81
C ALA A 554 -0.83 10.93 38.81
N GLN A 555 -0.58 11.57 39.95
CA GLN A 555 0.46 12.60 40.08
C GLN A 555 1.87 12.02 39.90
N THR A 556 2.15 10.89 40.55
CA THR A 556 3.41 10.15 40.42
C THR A 556 3.66 9.78 38.95
N MET A 557 2.64 9.20 38.30
CA MET A 557 2.73 8.76 36.91
C MET A 557 2.88 9.92 35.94
N LYS A 558 2.20 11.04 36.15
CA LYS A 558 2.37 12.24 35.31
C LYS A 558 3.82 12.73 35.32
N LYS A 559 4.44 12.80 36.51
CA LYS A 559 5.82 13.30 36.64
C LYS A 559 6.85 12.31 36.11
N LEU A 560 6.72 11.03 36.45
CA LEU A 560 7.60 9.99 35.93
C LEU A 560 7.48 9.85 34.41
N TYR A 561 6.26 9.90 33.86
CA TYR A 561 6.06 9.87 32.41
C TYR A 561 6.76 11.05 31.73
N TRP A 562 6.64 12.26 32.29
CA TRP A 562 7.36 13.42 31.77
C TRP A 562 8.88 13.21 31.74
N TYR A 563 9.48 12.76 32.85
CA TYR A 563 10.91 12.47 32.91
C TYR A 563 11.32 11.30 32.00
N SER A 564 10.44 10.31 31.84
CA SER A 564 10.69 9.17 30.96
C SER A 564 10.75 9.61 29.50
N VAL A 565 9.80 10.44 29.05
CA VAL A 565 9.83 11.03 27.71
C VAL A 565 11.09 11.87 27.51
N ALA A 566 11.43 12.75 28.47
CA ALA A 566 12.65 13.57 28.40
C ALA A 566 13.95 12.73 28.35
N PHE A 567 14.00 11.62 29.10
CA PHE A 567 15.14 10.71 29.07
C PHE A 567 15.21 9.90 27.78
N GLN A 568 14.06 9.43 27.27
CA GLN A 568 13.97 8.74 26.00
C GLN A 568 14.52 9.59 24.85
N GLU A 569 14.19 10.88 24.87
CA GLU A 569 14.70 11.90 23.95
C GLU A 569 16.21 12.06 24.06
N ASP A 570 16.74 12.28 25.28
CA ASP A 570 18.17 12.45 25.48
C ASP A 570 18.97 11.21 25.05
N LEU A 571 18.49 10.02 25.41
CA LEU A 571 19.10 8.74 25.03
C LEU A 571 19.08 8.53 23.52
N GLY A 572 17.92 8.68 22.88
CA GLY A 572 17.78 8.48 21.44
C GLY A 572 18.61 9.47 20.62
N ILE A 573 18.59 10.75 20.99
CA ILE A 573 19.40 11.79 20.36
C ILE A 573 20.89 11.47 20.48
N ARG A 574 21.36 11.07 21.67
CA ARG A 574 22.76 10.72 21.90
C ARG A 574 23.18 9.51 21.07
N GLN A 575 22.37 8.46 21.02
CA GLN A 575 22.65 7.27 20.21
C GLN A 575 22.75 7.58 18.71
N PHE A 576 21.85 8.42 18.19
CA PHE A 576 21.94 8.85 16.79
C PHE A 576 23.13 9.77 16.55
N ALA A 577 23.51 10.62 17.51
CA ALA A 577 24.68 11.47 17.38
C ALA A 577 25.97 10.65 17.31
N GLU A 578 26.10 9.63 18.17
CA GLU A 578 27.21 8.67 18.14
C GLU A 578 27.30 7.98 16.76
N LYS A 579 26.18 7.49 16.22
CA LYS A 579 26.09 6.88 14.88
C LYS A 579 26.48 7.85 13.77
N THR A 580 26.02 9.10 13.84
CA THR A 580 26.34 10.16 12.87
C THR A 580 27.83 10.50 12.89
N GLN A 581 28.43 10.61 14.07
CA GLN A 581 29.87 10.83 14.23
C GLN A 581 30.68 9.66 13.67
N GLN A 582 30.26 8.42 13.96
CA GLN A 582 30.90 7.22 13.41
C GLN A 582 30.85 7.19 11.89
N LEU A 583 29.69 7.45 11.28
CA LEU A 583 29.55 7.46 9.81
C LEU A 583 30.47 8.52 9.18
N LYS A 584 30.50 9.74 9.74
CA LYS A 584 31.36 10.82 9.25
C LYS A 584 32.84 10.50 9.40
N LYS A 585 33.24 9.83 10.48
CA LYS A 585 34.61 9.36 10.67
C LYS A 585 35.03 8.35 9.59
N GLU A 586 34.12 7.46 9.21
CA GLU A 586 34.41 6.38 8.25
C GLU A 586 34.32 6.78 6.78
N LEU A 587 33.40 7.69 6.42
CA LEU A 587 33.09 8.05 5.02
C LEU A 587 33.35 9.52 4.66
N GLY A 588 33.66 10.38 5.63
CA GLY A 588 33.95 11.80 5.41
C GLY A 588 32.91 12.74 6.03
N ASN A 589 33.28 14.01 6.25
CA ASN A 589 32.39 15.00 6.86
C ASN A 589 31.28 15.50 5.91
N ASP A 590 31.40 15.20 4.62
CA ASP A 590 30.47 15.57 3.56
C ASP A 590 29.32 14.55 3.39
N VAL A 591 29.32 13.44 4.15
CA VAL A 591 28.16 12.54 4.22
C VAL A 591 27.19 12.98 5.30
N HIS A 592 25.90 12.77 5.05
CA HIS A 592 24.83 13.14 5.96
C HIS A 592 24.12 11.93 6.57
N THR A 593 23.47 12.15 7.71
CA THR A 593 22.52 11.21 8.30
C THR A 593 21.16 11.87 8.47
N SER A 594 20.11 11.08 8.32
CA SER A 594 18.71 11.50 8.43
C SER A 594 17.86 10.39 9.03
N ALA A 595 16.64 10.70 9.42
CA ALA A 595 15.59 9.77 9.80
C ALA A 595 14.24 10.49 9.71
N ASN A 596 13.21 9.79 9.26
CA ASN A 596 11.85 10.25 9.51
C ASN A 596 11.47 9.77 10.91
N LEU A 597 11.40 10.69 11.87
CA LEU A 597 11.12 10.39 13.27
C LEU A 597 9.62 10.32 13.59
N GLY A 598 8.74 10.30 12.58
CA GLY A 598 7.30 10.05 12.75
C GLY A 598 6.67 10.92 13.84
N GLY A 599 6.30 12.16 13.54
CA GLY A 599 5.82 13.08 14.59
C GLY A 599 4.90 14.19 14.12
N MET A 600 4.43 14.14 12.87
CA MET A 600 3.53 15.15 12.31
C MET A 600 2.10 14.63 12.09
N HIS A 601 1.82 13.36 12.39
CA HIS A 601 0.49 12.77 12.21
C HIS A 601 -0.18 12.37 13.53
N PRO A 602 -1.52 12.46 13.63
CA PRO A 602 -2.41 13.09 12.65
C PRO A 602 -2.44 14.62 12.79
N PHE A 603 -1.99 15.19 13.91
CA PHE A 603 -2.32 16.57 14.28
C PHE A 603 -1.25 17.63 13.99
N TYR A 604 -0.20 17.33 13.23
CA TYR A 604 0.93 18.24 12.98
C TYR A 604 1.57 18.81 14.23
N TRP A 605 1.54 18.02 15.30
CA TRP A 605 2.18 18.39 16.55
C TRP A 605 3.67 18.09 16.48
N VAL A 606 4.42 19.04 15.94
CA VAL A 606 5.86 18.91 15.76
C VAL A 606 6.57 18.80 17.11
N GLY A 607 7.00 17.59 17.46
CA GLY A 607 7.82 17.36 18.66
C GLY A 607 9.14 18.13 18.54
N GLN A 608 9.38 19.11 19.41
CA GLN A 608 10.61 19.90 19.43
C GLN A 608 11.86 19.01 19.43
N GLN A 609 11.77 17.83 20.02
CA GLN A 609 12.90 16.94 20.22
C GLN A 609 13.34 16.28 18.92
N SER A 610 12.38 15.83 18.11
CA SER A 610 12.63 15.24 16.79
C SER A 610 13.12 16.27 15.77
N PHE A 611 12.61 17.50 15.82
CA PHE A 611 12.84 18.49 14.76
C PHE A 611 13.81 19.62 15.12
N ILE A 612 14.11 19.82 16.41
CA ILE A 612 15.04 20.86 16.87
C ILE A 612 16.18 20.27 17.68
N GLU A 613 15.89 19.58 18.80
CA GLU A 613 16.96 19.11 19.70
C GLU A 613 17.84 18.03 19.05
N ALA A 614 17.28 17.15 18.22
CA ALA A 614 18.03 16.15 17.46
C ALA A 614 19.11 16.82 16.59
N PHE A 615 18.75 17.82 15.80
CA PHE A 615 19.71 18.53 14.93
C PHE A 615 20.68 19.37 15.75
N LYS A 616 20.17 20.12 16.73
CA LYS A 616 21.00 20.93 17.64
C LYS A 616 22.08 20.11 18.34
N LYS A 617 21.80 18.87 18.73
CA LYS A 617 22.75 17.96 19.39
C LYS A 617 23.52 17.06 18.39
N GLY A 618 23.36 17.26 17.09
CA GLY A 618 24.09 16.52 16.06
C GLY A 618 23.66 15.05 15.88
N ALA A 619 22.44 14.71 16.31
CA ALA A 619 21.85 13.38 16.09
C ALA A 619 21.82 13.01 14.62
N MET A 620 21.52 14.00 13.78
CA MET A 620 21.40 13.90 12.33
C MET A 620 21.98 15.17 11.70
N SER A 621 22.35 15.10 10.42
CA SER A 621 22.94 16.23 9.69
C SER A 621 22.26 16.54 8.36
N LEU A 622 21.09 15.97 8.13
CA LEU A 622 20.14 16.31 7.06
C LEU A 622 18.73 16.26 7.66
N ALA A 623 18.10 17.42 7.82
CA ALA A 623 16.77 17.47 8.42
C ALA A 623 15.70 16.95 7.47
N TRP A 624 14.78 16.11 7.95
CA TRP A 624 13.74 15.48 7.13
C TRP A 624 12.36 15.69 7.73
N SER A 625 11.44 16.15 6.88
CA SER A 625 10.00 16.13 7.12
C SER A 625 9.24 15.92 5.81
N GLU A 626 7.93 15.87 5.89
CA GLU A 626 7.07 15.29 4.87
C GLU A 626 5.77 16.10 4.76
N ASP A 627 5.21 16.19 3.56
CA ASP A 627 4.06 17.05 3.25
C ASP A 627 2.71 16.33 3.26
N TYR A 628 2.50 15.40 4.20
CA TYR A 628 1.28 14.61 4.39
C TYR A 628 -0.01 15.42 4.68
N THR A 629 -0.04 16.73 4.40
CA THR A 629 -1.19 17.62 4.65
C THR A 629 -2.49 17.09 4.07
N TYR A 630 -2.39 16.26 3.04
CA TYR A 630 -3.49 15.50 2.47
C TYR A 630 -4.22 14.59 3.48
N CYS A 631 -3.57 14.12 4.55
CA CYS A 631 -4.18 13.22 5.54
C CYS A 631 -5.25 13.91 6.38
N MET A 632 -5.34 15.25 6.36
CA MET A 632 -6.15 16.03 7.30
C MET A 632 -7.04 17.02 6.55
N PRO A 633 -8.32 16.69 6.31
CA PRO A 633 -9.26 17.61 5.68
C PRO A 633 -9.45 18.92 6.46
N GLU A 634 -9.08 18.97 7.74
CA GLU A 634 -9.15 20.13 8.62
C GLU A 634 -7.88 21.02 8.61
N ALA A 635 -6.77 20.57 8.02
CA ALA A 635 -5.49 21.28 8.08
C ALA A 635 -5.24 22.12 6.81
N SER A 636 -5.02 23.43 6.98
CA SER A 636 -4.60 24.30 5.88
C SER A 636 -3.14 24.07 5.48
N THR A 637 -2.74 24.49 4.27
CA THR A 637 -1.35 24.48 3.80
C THR A 637 -0.37 25.23 4.70
N LEU A 638 -0.84 26.13 5.59
CA LEU A 638 -0.01 26.80 6.62
C LEU A 638 0.74 25.82 7.52
N VAL A 639 0.24 24.59 7.64
CA VAL A 639 0.92 23.51 8.36
C VAL A 639 2.29 23.19 7.74
N ILE A 640 2.43 23.24 6.41
CA ILE A 640 3.72 23.06 5.74
C ILE A 640 4.68 24.19 6.11
N ASP A 641 4.21 25.44 6.11
CA ASP A 641 5.03 26.58 6.52
C ASP A 641 5.52 26.46 7.97
N PHE A 642 4.65 25.97 8.85
CA PHE A 642 4.98 25.69 10.25
C PHE A 642 6.04 24.58 10.37
N LEU A 643 5.86 23.46 9.67
CA LEU A 643 6.84 22.37 9.60
C LEU A 643 8.19 22.86 9.07
N ALA A 644 8.20 23.52 7.91
CA ALA A 644 9.40 24.07 7.30
C ALA A 644 10.12 25.04 8.24
N SER A 645 9.40 25.84 9.01
CA SER A 645 9.98 26.75 10.02
C SER A 645 10.65 26.00 11.17
N TYR A 646 10.05 24.91 11.66
CA TYR A 646 10.66 24.05 12.67
C TYR A 646 11.94 23.37 12.16
N LEU A 647 11.90 22.83 10.94
CA LEU A 647 13.07 22.22 10.33
C LEU A 647 14.19 23.23 10.11
N ARG A 648 13.87 24.42 9.61
CA ARG A 648 14.84 25.52 9.47
C ARG A 648 15.47 25.85 10.81
N LYS A 649 14.67 25.88 11.89
CA LYS A 649 15.21 26.14 13.23
C LYS A 649 16.16 25.04 13.69
N GLY A 650 15.82 23.77 13.53
CA GLY A 650 16.70 22.64 13.84
C GLY A 650 18.00 22.68 13.03
N ALA A 651 17.88 22.86 11.72
CA ALA A 651 19.01 22.91 10.79
C ALA A 651 19.96 24.09 11.04
N SER A 652 19.45 25.24 11.52
CA SER A 652 20.23 26.46 11.75
C SER A 652 21.36 26.32 12.77
N TYR A 653 21.31 25.32 13.66
CA TYR A 653 22.34 25.15 14.69
C TYR A 653 23.70 24.67 14.14
N HIS A 654 23.69 24.02 12.97
CA HIS A 654 24.90 23.47 12.33
C HIS A 654 24.97 23.77 10.82
N ASP A 655 24.15 24.71 10.34
CA ASP A 655 24.03 25.06 8.91
C ASP A 655 23.82 23.82 8.01
N THR A 656 22.99 22.89 8.46
CA THR A 656 22.78 21.61 7.77
C THR A 656 21.72 21.73 6.67
N PRO A 657 21.81 20.95 5.58
CA PRO A 657 20.75 20.89 4.59
C PRO A 657 19.45 20.33 5.19
N MET A 658 18.34 20.61 4.49
CA MET A 658 17.03 20.04 4.76
C MET A 658 16.58 19.25 3.53
N GLN A 659 15.83 18.17 3.75
CA GLN A 659 15.03 17.48 2.77
C GLN A 659 13.56 17.55 3.17
N PHE A 660 12.72 17.61 2.17
CA PHE A 660 11.28 17.55 2.32
C PHE A 660 10.78 16.45 1.38
N TYR A 661 10.07 15.48 1.95
CA TYR A 661 9.39 14.45 1.17
C TYR A 661 8.07 15.02 0.70
N CYS A 662 7.84 15.00 -0.62
CA CYS A 662 6.64 15.53 -1.23
C CYS A 662 5.79 14.41 -1.84
N MET A 663 4.49 14.38 -1.51
CA MET A 663 3.50 13.41 -1.94
C MET A 663 2.46 14.11 -2.83
N PRO A 664 2.60 14.03 -4.16
CA PRO A 664 1.90 14.92 -5.08
C PRO A 664 0.41 14.59 -5.35
N HIS A 665 -0.29 13.87 -4.47
CA HIS A 665 -1.55 13.19 -4.82
C HIS A 665 -2.74 13.42 -3.86
N TYR A 666 -3.01 14.66 -3.47
CA TYR A 666 -4.24 15.00 -2.72
C TYR A 666 -5.47 15.13 -3.65
N PRO A 667 -6.64 14.57 -3.30
CA PRO A 667 -7.93 14.98 -3.86
C PRO A 667 -8.18 16.47 -3.64
N GLY A 668 -8.06 17.28 -4.70
CA GLY A 668 -8.24 18.73 -4.61
C GLY A 668 -6.96 19.55 -4.45
N CYS A 669 -5.77 18.95 -4.60
CA CYS A 669 -4.52 19.68 -4.92
C CYS A 669 -4.22 19.44 -6.40
N PRO A 670 -4.96 20.09 -7.32
CA PRO A 670 -4.72 19.91 -8.74
C PRO A 670 -3.29 20.38 -9.10
N PRO A 671 -2.73 19.99 -10.25
CA PRO A 671 -1.36 20.30 -10.64
C PRO A 671 -0.95 21.79 -10.47
N GLU A 672 -1.89 22.71 -10.58
CA GLU A 672 -1.69 24.14 -10.33
C GLU A 672 -1.43 24.51 -8.86
N MET A 673 -1.84 23.68 -7.90
CA MET A 673 -1.53 23.84 -6.47
C MET A 673 -0.22 23.15 -6.08
N LEU A 674 0.22 22.14 -6.83
CA LEU A 674 1.52 21.50 -6.67
C LEU A 674 2.70 22.47 -6.84
N LEU A 675 2.58 23.45 -7.74
CA LEU A 675 3.60 24.48 -7.96
C LEU A 675 3.79 25.46 -6.78
N LYS A 676 2.89 25.45 -5.79
CA LYS A 676 3.01 26.29 -4.58
C LYS A 676 3.80 25.62 -3.45
N ASN A 677 3.92 24.30 -3.47
CA ASN A 677 4.78 23.52 -2.57
C ASN A 677 6.22 23.48 -3.12
#